data_AF-A0A5J5IFH1-F1
#
_entry.id   AF-A0A5J5IFH1-F1
#
_cell.length_a   1.000
_cell.length_b   1.000
_cell.length_c   1.000
_cell.angle_alpha   90.00
_cell.angle_beta   90.00
_cell.angle_gamma   90.00
#
_symmetry.space_group_name_H-M   'P 1'
#
loop_
_entity.id
_entity.type
_entity.pdbx_description
1 polymer ?
#
loop_
_entity_poly.entity_id
_entity_poly.type
_entity_poly.pdbx_seq_one_letter_code
_entity_poly.pdbx_strand_id
1 'polypeptide(L)'
;MAFKNLREFINLLEKENELVRIKSYVNPHLEIAEITDRISKNNNGGKALLFENTGYDFPVLMNAYGSEKRMCLALGVNNLNDVAHDIENLFQLLSSPKENIIDKLKLLPKLGQFASWMPKVINGRGECQEVIMEDPDITKLPVITCWPKDGGPFVTLPVIHTKDPNNNARNVGMYRMQVFGPKLTGMHWHKHKVSAKHFNEYKKLNRRMPVAVILGGDPVYAYSATAPLPENVDEYMLAGFLRKKKVELVKCISQPDIEVPADADFVIEGYVDPNDELIWEGPFGDHTGYYSLPDWYPKFHITAITHRKNPVYPATIVGIPPQEDAWLGKATERIFLAPMKMTMVPEIVDMEMPVEGVFHNLVIAKIKKEYAGQGQKVMNAMWGAGQMMFNKILVLTADVNEKHIDITDYEKLAKDVFKNLNPSADIYFSQGPMDVLDHSCSKLGFGGKMCIDGTYKYEEELDENYSSMPPRFTRENLNDLTRLFPELKAINFSLIDKEIPVLIISIKKNKKNHVEELHKSMMELDFMEGIKMILFVENTVDANDLTVSLWRFCNNLDPRRDHFIIKKQSTVDGGKYFACIGFDGTIKTKEFDDFYRDWPNIIIADDETIKSIDQKWNDLGLGQFIPSPSLKFKNQMYGQEAVASV
;
A
#
# COMPACT_ATOMS: atom_id res chain seq x y z
N MET A 1 -9.06 16.76 -16.72
CA MET A 1 -10.39 16.86 -17.36
C MET A 1 -11.31 15.84 -16.70
N ALA A 2 -12.63 16.06 -16.70
CA ALA A 2 -13.59 15.07 -16.18
C ALA A 2 -14.08 14.13 -17.29
N PHE A 3 -13.95 12.82 -17.09
CA PHE A 3 -14.31 11.79 -18.05
C PHE A 3 -15.77 11.35 -17.82
N LYS A 4 -16.54 11.15 -18.88
CA LYS A 4 -17.94 10.68 -18.79
C LYS A 4 -18.08 9.16 -18.69
N ASN A 5 -16.99 8.41 -18.70
CA ASN A 5 -16.92 6.94 -18.58
C ASN A 5 -15.47 6.47 -18.72
N LEU A 6 -15.24 5.20 -18.42
CA LEU A 6 -13.91 4.58 -18.52
C LEU A 6 -13.40 4.56 -19.97
N ARG A 7 -14.28 4.52 -20.96
CA ARG A 7 -13.92 4.50 -22.39
C ARG A 7 -13.34 5.84 -22.88
N GLU A 8 -13.79 6.98 -22.35
CA GLU A 8 -13.13 8.28 -22.61
C GLU A 8 -11.70 8.30 -22.02
N PHE A 9 -11.45 7.68 -20.87
CA PHE A 9 -10.10 7.55 -20.31
C PHE A 9 -9.22 6.59 -21.12
N ILE A 10 -9.75 5.44 -21.55
CA ILE A 10 -9.06 4.50 -22.46
C ILE A 10 -8.63 5.19 -23.75
N ASN A 11 -9.50 6.02 -24.34
CA ASN A 11 -9.16 6.78 -25.54
C ASN A 11 -8.04 7.82 -25.29
N LEU A 12 -7.99 8.42 -24.09
CA LEU A 12 -6.88 9.30 -23.70
C LEU A 12 -5.59 8.50 -23.53
N LEU A 13 -5.61 7.36 -22.85
CA LEU A 13 -4.44 6.50 -22.69
C LEU A 13 -3.89 6.04 -24.05
N GLU A 14 -4.77 5.67 -24.99
CA GLU A 14 -4.37 5.31 -26.36
C GLU A 14 -3.73 6.50 -27.10
N LYS A 15 -4.32 7.70 -27.00
CA LYS A 15 -3.77 8.93 -27.59
C LYS A 15 -2.41 9.30 -27.01
N GLU A 16 -2.21 9.14 -25.70
CA GLU A 16 -0.96 9.46 -24.99
C GLU A 16 0.08 8.31 -25.04
N ASN A 17 -0.18 7.28 -25.86
CA ASN A 17 0.65 6.07 -26.05
C ASN A 17 0.85 5.24 -24.76
N GLU A 18 -0.08 5.35 -23.80
CA GLU A 18 -0.09 4.67 -22.49
C GLU A 18 -0.90 3.36 -22.46
N LEU A 19 -1.54 2.97 -23.57
CA LEU A 19 -2.36 1.76 -23.70
C LEU A 19 -1.76 0.75 -24.70
N VAL A 20 -2.02 -0.55 -24.50
CA VAL A 20 -1.99 -1.60 -25.53
C VAL A 20 -3.32 -2.35 -25.56
N ARG A 21 -3.82 -2.67 -26.75
CA ARG A 21 -5.00 -3.53 -26.96
C ARG A 21 -4.56 -4.97 -27.28
N ILE A 22 -5.03 -5.92 -26.50
CA ILE A 22 -4.75 -7.36 -26.66
C ILE A 22 -6.01 -8.02 -27.24
N LYS A 23 -5.93 -8.43 -28.51
CA LYS A 23 -7.06 -9.01 -29.27
C LYS A 23 -7.13 -10.53 -29.21
N SER A 24 -5.98 -11.15 -28.99
CA SER A 24 -5.85 -12.59 -28.79
C SER A 24 -6.56 -13.00 -27.50
N TYR A 25 -7.08 -14.23 -27.46
CA TYR A 25 -7.76 -14.74 -26.27
C TYR A 25 -6.80 -14.86 -25.09
N VAL A 26 -7.20 -14.32 -23.94
CA VAL A 26 -6.50 -14.45 -22.65
C VAL A 26 -7.50 -14.80 -21.57
N ASN A 27 -7.20 -15.82 -20.77
CA ASN A 27 -8.09 -16.29 -19.72
C ASN A 27 -8.11 -15.35 -18.48
N PRO A 28 -9.28 -14.87 -17.99
CA PRO A 28 -9.39 -14.17 -16.71
C PRO A 28 -8.91 -14.96 -15.49
N HIS A 29 -8.87 -16.29 -15.59
CA HIS A 29 -8.20 -17.14 -14.60
C HIS A 29 -6.69 -17.16 -14.87
N LEU A 30 -5.91 -16.49 -14.00
CA LEU A 30 -4.45 -16.44 -13.91
C LEU A 30 -3.71 -15.77 -15.09
N GLU A 31 -4.13 -15.97 -16.34
CA GLU A 31 -3.38 -15.48 -17.52
C GLU A 31 -3.37 -13.94 -17.64
N ILE A 32 -4.52 -13.28 -17.44
CA ILE A 32 -4.57 -11.79 -17.41
C ILE A 32 -3.66 -11.23 -16.31
N ALA A 33 -3.61 -11.89 -15.16
CA ALA A 33 -2.80 -11.47 -14.01
C ALA A 33 -1.30 -11.64 -14.28
N GLU A 34 -0.85 -12.79 -14.77
CA GLU A 34 0.55 -13.04 -15.13
C GLU A 34 1.07 -12.10 -16.25
N ILE A 35 0.24 -11.76 -17.23
CA ILE A 35 0.60 -10.73 -18.22
C ILE A 35 0.71 -9.36 -17.55
N THR A 36 -0.23 -9.01 -16.67
CA THR A 36 -0.22 -7.73 -15.97
C THR A 36 1.01 -7.61 -15.06
N ASP A 37 1.41 -8.66 -14.35
CA ASP A 37 2.58 -8.71 -13.47
C ASP A 37 3.89 -8.45 -14.23
N ARG A 38 4.04 -9.07 -15.40
CA ARG A 38 5.17 -8.82 -16.31
C ARG A 38 5.21 -7.37 -16.79
N ILE A 39 4.05 -6.73 -16.98
CA ILE A 39 3.95 -5.37 -17.53
C ILE A 39 4.14 -4.30 -16.45
N SER A 40 3.49 -4.43 -15.29
CA SER A 40 3.51 -3.48 -14.16
C SER A 40 4.89 -3.32 -13.51
N LYS A 41 5.76 -4.32 -13.63
CA LYS A 41 7.13 -4.31 -13.07
C LYS A 41 8.21 -3.78 -14.04
N ASN A 42 7.85 -3.31 -15.23
CA ASN A 42 8.79 -2.62 -16.11
C ASN A 42 9.07 -1.18 -15.63
N ASN A 43 10.10 -0.57 -16.22
CA ASN A 43 10.36 0.86 -16.09
C ASN A 43 9.08 1.69 -16.30
N ASN A 44 8.81 2.61 -15.38
CA ASN A 44 7.59 3.44 -15.34
C ASN A 44 6.27 2.64 -15.35
N GLY A 45 6.30 1.39 -14.88
CA GLY A 45 5.12 0.53 -14.71
C GLY A 45 4.45 0.07 -16.01
N GLY A 46 5.21 0.04 -17.11
CA GLY A 46 4.72 -0.44 -18.41
C GLY A 46 3.56 0.40 -18.94
N LYS A 47 2.60 -0.27 -19.62
CA LYS A 47 1.40 0.35 -20.19
C LYS A 47 0.13 -0.23 -19.56
N ALA A 48 -0.97 0.51 -19.63
CA ALA A 48 -2.31 -0.03 -19.40
C ALA A 48 -2.66 -1.06 -20.48
N LEU A 49 -3.44 -2.08 -20.12
CA LEU A 49 -3.76 -3.22 -20.98
C LEU A 49 -5.27 -3.34 -21.15
N LEU A 50 -5.76 -3.32 -22.39
CA LEU A 50 -7.15 -3.59 -22.71
C LEU A 50 -7.26 -4.97 -23.38
N PHE A 51 -7.75 -5.96 -22.65
CA PHE A 51 -8.03 -7.30 -23.14
C PHE A 51 -9.40 -7.29 -23.82
N GLU A 52 -9.41 -7.39 -25.16
CA GLU A 52 -10.63 -7.32 -25.98
C GLU A 52 -11.30 -8.69 -26.17
N ASN A 53 -10.61 -9.78 -25.84
CA ASN A 53 -11.12 -11.15 -25.93
C ASN A 53 -10.76 -11.97 -24.68
N THR A 54 -11.73 -12.09 -23.77
CA THR A 54 -11.59 -12.78 -22.48
C THR A 54 -12.45 -14.05 -22.38
N GLY A 55 -13.20 -14.39 -23.43
CA GLY A 55 -14.26 -15.40 -23.39
C GLY A 55 -15.60 -14.89 -22.82
N TYR A 56 -15.65 -13.62 -22.41
CA TYR A 56 -16.86 -12.93 -21.93
C TYR A 56 -17.28 -11.82 -22.91
N ASP A 57 -18.52 -11.35 -22.79
CA ASP A 57 -19.08 -10.25 -23.61
C ASP A 57 -18.45 -8.86 -23.32
N PHE A 58 -17.57 -8.78 -22.32
CA PHE A 58 -17.01 -7.53 -21.80
C PHE A 58 -15.47 -7.52 -21.85
N PRO A 59 -14.84 -6.47 -22.41
CA PRO A 59 -13.40 -6.30 -22.37
C PRO A 59 -12.93 -5.92 -20.96
N VAL A 60 -11.70 -6.30 -20.61
CA VAL A 60 -11.08 -6.01 -19.31
C VAL A 60 -9.98 -4.97 -19.45
N LEU A 61 -10.00 -3.93 -18.61
CA LEU A 61 -8.93 -2.95 -18.49
C LEU A 61 -8.10 -3.24 -17.22
N MET A 62 -6.80 -3.45 -17.39
CA MET A 62 -5.81 -3.63 -16.32
C MET A 62 -4.73 -2.54 -16.36
N ASN A 63 -4.03 -2.31 -15.25
CA ASN A 63 -2.85 -1.44 -15.16
C ASN A 63 -3.12 0.03 -15.56
N ALA A 64 -4.37 0.45 -15.42
CA ALA A 64 -4.91 1.77 -15.79
C ALA A 64 -4.28 2.91 -14.97
N TYR A 65 -3.91 2.64 -13.72
CA TYR A 65 -3.28 3.56 -12.77
C TYR A 65 -1.78 3.30 -12.60
N GLY A 66 -1.23 2.26 -13.22
CA GLY A 66 0.10 1.74 -12.90
C GLY A 66 1.31 2.54 -13.37
N SER A 67 1.23 3.87 -13.44
CA SER A 67 2.38 4.76 -13.55
C SER A 67 2.04 6.16 -13.04
N GLU A 68 3.03 6.95 -12.61
CA GLU A 68 2.81 8.36 -12.25
C GLU A 68 2.11 9.11 -13.39
N LYS A 69 2.55 8.91 -14.64
CA LYS A 69 1.92 9.55 -15.81
C LYS A 69 0.44 9.17 -15.94
N ARG A 70 0.08 7.89 -15.76
CA ARG A 70 -1.33 7.46 -15.84
C ARG A 70 -2.16 7.98 -14.67
N MET A 71 -1.59 8.06 -13.46
CA MET A 71 -2.23 8.75 -12.33
C MET A 71 -2.44 10.24 -12.59
N CYS A 72 -1.45 10.95 -13.12
CA CYS A 72 -1.58 12.35 -13.52
C CYS A 72 -2.67 12.54 -14.60
N LEU A 73 -2.75 11.65 -15.60
CA LEU A 73 -3.81 11.67 -16.62
C LEU A 73 -5.21 11.41 -16.01
N ALA A 74 -5.34 10.48 -15.07
CA ALA A 74 -6.59 10.18 -14.37
C ALA A 74 -7.06 11.35 -13.50
N LEU A 75 -6.15 11.95 -12.73
CA LEU A 75 -6.41 13.12 -11.88
C LEU A 75 -6.54 14.43 -12.68
N GLY A 76 -6.08 14.45 -13.94
CA GLY A 76 -6.13 15.62 -14.81
C GLY A 76 -5.10 16.70 -14.50
N VAL A 77 -3.93 16.32 -13.97
CA VAL A 77 -2.81 17.18 -13.56
C VAL A 77 -1.53 16.81 -14.33
N ASN A 78 -0.44 17.58 -14.14
CA ASN A 78 0.85 17.26 -14.76
C ASN A 78 1.79 16.54 -13.78
N ASN A 79 1.73 16.90 -12.51
CA ASN A 79 2.46 16.25 -11.42
C ASN A 79 1.52 15.97 -10.23
N LEU A 80 1.78 14.90 -9.47
CA LEU A 80 0.94 14.53 -8.32
C LEU A 80 0.90 15.62 -7.23
N ASN A 81 1.96 16.42 -7.09
CA ASN A 81 1.99 17.56 -6.17
C ASN A 81 1.06 18.71 -6.58
N ASP A 82 0.63 18.81 -7.85
CA ASP A 82 -0.31 19.85 -8.29
C ASP A 82 -1.60 19.84 -7.47
N VAL A 83 -2.09 18.63 -7.13
CA VAL A 83 -3.28 18.45 -6.30
C VAL A 83 -3.04 18.89 -4.85
N ALA A 84 -1.86 18.59 -4.31
CA ALA A 84 -1.47 19.03 -2.97
C ALA A 84 -1.44 20.57 -2.90
N HIS A 85 -0.80 21.23 -3.87
CA HIS A 85 -0.80 22.69 -3.99
C HIS A 85 -2.21 23.27 -4.13
N ASP A 86 -3.10 22.63 -4.89
CA ASP A 86 -4.51 23.04 -5.02
C ASP A 86 -5.25 22.99 -3.67
N ILE A 87 -4.98 21.98 -2.85
CA ILE A 87 -5.51 21.84 -1.48
C ILE A 87 -4.91 22.90 -0.55
N GLU A 88 -3.59 23.12 -0.59
CA GLU A 88 -2.93 24.17 0.21
C GLU A 88 -3.47 25.56 -0.12
N ASN A 89 -3.61 25.87 -1.40
CA ASN A 89 -4.18 27.13 -1.88
C ASN A 89 -5.63 27.32 -1.42
N LEU A 90 -6.44 26.25 -1.40
CA LEU A 90 -7.80 26.30 -0.85
C LEU A 90 -7.78 26.55 0.67
N PHE A 91 -6.94 25.84 1.42
CA PHE A 91 -6.85 26.01 2.86
C PHE A 91 -6.37 27.41 3.25
N GLN A 92 -5.29 27.91 2.62
CA GLN A 92 -4.80 29.28 2.84
C GLN A 92 -5.91 30.31 2.56
N LEU A 93 -6.65 30.15 1.47
CA LEU A 93 -7.78 31.03 1.10
C LEU A 93 -8.93 31.01 2.14
N LEU A 94 -9.21 29.87 2.75
CA LEU A 94 -10.24 29.72 3.79
C LEU A 94 -9.76 30.27 5.14
N SER A 95 -8.51 29.97 5.52
CA SER A 95 -7.95 30.23 6.86
C SER A 95 -7.30 31.60 7.04
N SER A 96 -6.96 32.31 5.96
CA SER A 96 -6.34 33.64 6.06
C SER A 96 -7.24 34.68 6.77
N PRO A 97 -6.69 35.56 7.62
CA PRO A 97 -7.43 36.65 8.23
C PRO A 97 -8.08 37.56 7.16
N LYS A 98 -9.36 37.90 7.37
CA LYS A 98 -10.17 38.68 6.42
C LYS A 98 -10.59 39.99 7.06
N GLU A 99 -9.67 40.95 7.06
CA GLU A 99 -9.84 42.25 7.71
C GLU A 99 -10.96 43.08 7.07
N ASN A 100 -11.13 43.02 5.74
CA ASN A 100 -12.06 43.87 5.00
C ASN A 100 -13.14 43.11 4.23
N ILE A 101 -14.29 43.78 4.00
CA ILE A 101 -15.44 43.25 3.24
C ILE A 101 -15.04 42.92 1.79
N ILE A 102 -14.14 43.72 1.19
CA ILE A 102 -13.64 43.52 -0.18
C ILE A 102 -12.94 42.15 -0.32
N ASP A 103 -12.18 41.73 0.68
CA ASP A 103 -11.47 40.44 0.64
C ASP A 103 -12.41 39.26 0.86
N LYS A 104 -13.52 39.45 1.58
CA LYS A 104 -14.62 38.47 1.62
C LYS A 104 -15.34 38.36 0.27
N LEU A 105 -15.52 39.46 -0.47
CA LEU A 105 -16.13 39.45 -1.81
C LEU A 105 -15.25 38.72 -2.85
N LYS A 106 -13.92 38.85 -2.77
CA LYS A 106 -12.96 38.11 -3.64
C LYS A 106 -13.07 36.58 -3.52
N LEU A 107 -13.66 36.06 -2.43
CA LEU A 107 -13.86 34.62 -2.23
C LEU A 107 -15.05 34.08 -3.01
N LEU A 108 -16.08 34.89 -3.28
CA LEU A 108 -17.35 34.42 -3.85
C LEU A 108 -17.18 33.67 -5.18
N PRO A 109 -16.32 34.09 -6.13
CA PRO A 109 -16.09 33.33 -7.36
C PRO A 109 -15.47 31.95 -7.11
N LYS A 110 -14.48 31.86 -6.22
CA LYS A 110 -13.84 30.58 -5.87
C LYS A 110 -14.79 29.67 -5.09
N LEU A 111 -15.54 30.20 -4.11
CA LEU A 111 -16.55 29.44 -3.38
C LEU A 111 -17.66 28.92 -4.31
N GLY A 112 -18.11 29.73 -5.28
CA GLY A 112 -19.04 29.30 -6.32
C GLY A 112 -18.46 28.22 -7.23
N GLN A 113 -17.17 28.29 -7.55
CA GLN A 113 -16.45 27.26 -8.30
C GLN A 113 -16.41 25.93 -7.54
N PHE A 114 -16.01 25.93 -6.26
CA PHE A 114 -16.03 24.71 -5.41
C PHE A 114 -17.45 24.17 -5.23
N ALA A 115 -18.44 25.04 -5.01
CA ALA A 115 -19.85 24.64 -4.92
C ALA A 115 -20.36 23.97 -6.22
N SER A 116 -19.86 24.37 -7.39
CA SER A 116 -20.19 23.74 -8.68
C SER A 116 -19.61 22.33 -8.85
N TRP A 117 -18.69 21.93 -7.97
CA TRP A 117 -18.07 20.60 -7.95
C TRP A 117 -18.68 19.65 -6.92
N MET A 118 -19.60 20.15 -6.08
CA MET A 118 -20.30 19.31 -5.11
C MET A 118 -21.14 18.23 -5.81
N PRO A 119 -21.18 16.99 -5.29
CA PRO A 119 -21.98 15.91 -5.87
C PRO A 119 -23.46 16.28 -5.89
N LYS A 120 -24.17 15.87 -6.95
CA LYS A 120 -25.60 16.16 -7.13
C LYS A 120 -26.38 14.90 -7.52
N VAL A 121 -27.40 14.58 -6.73
CA VAL A 121 -28.42 13.60 -7.12
C VAL A 121 -29.31 14.20 -8.21
N ILE A 122 -29.50 13.46 -9.30
CA ILE A 122 -30.36 13.83 -10.44
C ILE A 122 -31.60 12.92 -10.50
N ASN A 123 -32.65 13.40 -11.15
CA ASN A 123 -33.88 12.64 -11.36
C ASN A 123 -33.78 11.77 -12.62
N GLY A 124 -34.38 10.59 -12.61
CA GLY A 124 -34.38 9.65 -13.74
C GLY A 124 -33.31 8.57 -13.62
N ARG A 125 -32.98 7.92 -14.75
CA ARG A 125 -31.95 6.88 -14.85
C ARG A 125 -30.62 7.44 -15.35
N GLY A 126 -29.52 6.83 -14.93
CA GLY A 126 -28.17 7.14 -15.42
C GLY A 126 -27.81 6.36 -16.69
N GLU A 127 -26.67 6.69 -17.30
CA GLU A 127 -26.08 5.87 -18.37
C GLU A 127 -25.75 4.46 -17.84
N CYS A 128 -25.32 4.35 -16.59
CA CYS A 128 -25.07 3.09 -15.89
C CYS A 128 -26.30 2.15 -15.77
N GLN A 129 -27.50 2.65 -16.08
CA GLN A 129 -28.79 1.92 -16.00
C GLN A 129 -29.46 1.72 -17.38
N GLU A 130 -28.72 1.87 -18.48
CA GLU A 130 -29.22 1.63 -19.84
C GLU A 130 -29.62 0.17 -20.09
N VAL A 131 -28.87 -0.78 -19.50
CA VAL A 131 -29.15 -2.22 -19.57
C VAL A 131 -29.32 -2.75 -18.15
N ILE A 132 -30.36 -3.55 -17.94
CA ILE A 132 -30.63 -4.28 -16.70
C ILE A 132 -30.54 -5.76 -17.03
N MET A 133 -29.74 -6.52 -16.29
CA MET A 133 -29.72 -7.98 -16.44
C MET A 133 -31.03 -8.56 -15.88
N GLU A 134 -31.81 -9.25 -16.72
CA GLU A 134 -33.10 -9.85 -16.33
C GLU A 134 -32.94 -10.84 -15.17
N ASP A 135 -31.88 -11.65 -15.23
CA ASP A 135 -31.41 -12.49 -14.13
C ASP A 135 -29.99 -12.03 -13.74
N PRO A 136 -29.81 -11.33 -12.59
CA PRO A 136 -28.52 -10.79 -12.20
C PRO A 136 -27.54 -11.91 -11.88
N ASP A 137 -26.40 -11.91 -12.56
CA ASP A 137 -25.42 -12.99 -12.49
C ASP A 137 -24.01 -12.42 -12.64
N ILE A 138 -23.30 -12.30 -11.53
CA ILE A 138 -21.92 -11.78 -11.50
C ILE A 138 -20.93 -12.73 -12.21
N THR A 139 -21.26 -14.02 -12.36
CA THR A 139 -20.39 -14.98 -13.06
C THR A 139 -20.37 -14.81 -14.58
N LYS A 140 -21.23 -13.93 -15.13
CA LYS A 140 -21.19 -13.46 -16.52
C LYS A 140 -20.29 -12.24 -16.73
N LEU A 141 -19.72 -11.68 -15.66
CA LEU A 141 -18.67 -10.66 -15.76
C LEU A 141 -17.29 -11.34 -15.79
N PRO A 142 -16.28 -10.76 -16.45
CA PRO A 142 -14.92 -11.30 -16.52
C PRO A 142 -14.14 -11.06 -15.20
N VAL A 143 -14.67 -11.55 -14.09
CA VAL A 143 -14.04 -11.49 -12.77
C VAL A 143 -12.77 -12.34 -12.80
N ILE A 144 -11.63 -11.76 -12.42
CA ILE A 144 -10.32 -12.41 -12.53
C ILE A 144 -10.00 -13.29 -11.31
N THR A 145 -9.19 -14.32 -11.52
CA THR A 145 -8.41 -14.98 -10.45
C THR A 145 -6.97 -14.52 -10.61
N CYS A 146 -6.36 -13.96 -9.57
CA CYS A 146 -5.06 -13.31 -9.70
C CYS A 146 -3.91 -14.30 -9.52
N TRP A 147 -3.98 -15.13 -8.48
CA TRP A 147 -2.89 -15.98 -8.03
C TRP A 147 -3.33 -17.44 -7.85
N PRO A 148 -2.42 -18.43 -8.01
CA PRO A 148 -2.79 -19.86 -8.07
C PRO A 148 -3.46 -20.43 -6.81
N LYS A 149 -3.34 -19.74 -5.66
CA LYS A 149 -3.96 -20.15 -4.38
C LYS A 149 -4.98 -19.13 -3.86
N ASP A 150 -5.46 -18.22 -4.71
CA ASP A 150 -6.67 -17.46 -4.42
C ASP A 150 -7.87 -18.41 -4.23
N GLY A 151 -8.76 -18.11 -3.28
CA GLY A 151 -9.94 -18.93 -2.99
C GLY A 151 -11.00 -18.96 -4.10
N GLY A 152 -10.84 -18.16 -5.15
CA GLY A 152 -11.75 -18.07 -6.29
C GLY A 152 -11.55 -16.77 -7.08
N PRO A 153 -12.50 -16.39 -7.95
CA PRO A 153 -12.48 -15.10 -8.64
C PRO A 153 -12.78 -13.93 -7.69
N PHE A 154 -12.08 -12.81 -7.88
CA PHE A 154 -12.22 -11.60 -7.07
C PHE A 154 -12.53 -10.36 -7.92
N VAL A 155 -13.49 -9.57 -7.46
CA VAL A 155 -13.66 -8.20 -7.94
C VAL A 155 -12.61 -7.34 -7.23
N THR A 156 -11.64 -6.81 -7.98
CA THR A 156 -10.43 -6.17 -7.41
C THR A 156 -10.42 -4.63 -7.45
N LEU A 157 -11.26 -3.98 -8.27
CA LEU A 157 -11.51 -2.52 -8.23
C LEU A 157 -12.97 -2.13 -7.87
N PRO A 158 -13.66 -2.77 -6.91
CA PRO A 158 -15.02 -2.42 -6.55
C PRO A 158 -15.08 -1.11 -5.77
N VAL A 159 -15.97 -0.20 -6.17
CA VAL A 159 -16.23 1.06 -5.46
C VAL A 159 -17.59 0.93 -4.77
N ILE A 160 -17.58 0.76 -3.45
CA ILE A 160 -18.68 0.22 -2.65
C ILE A 160 -19.35 1.32 -1.83
N HIS A 161 -20.66 1.49 -2.07
CA HIS A 161 -21.53 2.49 -1.46
C HIS A 161 -22.29 1.92 -0.28
N THR A 162 -22.19 2.61 0.85
CA THR A 162 -22.98 2.33 2.05
C THR A 162 -23.49 3.65 2.65
N LYS A 163 -24.52 3.57 3.50
CA LYS A 163 -25.01 4.72 4.27
C LYS A 163 -25.25 4.39 5.73
N ASP A 164 -25.01 5.33 6.62
CA ASP A 164 -25.41 5.24 8.03
C ASP A 164 -26.95 5.27 8.14
N PRO A 165 -27.60 4.28 8.79
CA PRO A 165 -29.06 4.22 8.89
C PRO A 165 -29.67 5.32 9.79
N ASN A 166 -28.87 6.02 10.59
CA ASN A 166 -29.33 7.02 11.57
C ASN A 166 -29.29 8.45 11.02
N ASN A 167 -28.28 8.77 10.20
CA ASN A 167 -28.05 10.13 9.69
C ASN A 167 -27.96 10.22 8.15
N ASN A 168 -28.03 9.08 7.44
CA ASN A 168 -27.98 8.97 5.98
C ASN A 168 -26.65 9.45 5.35
N ALA A 169 -25.58 9.59 6.15
CA ALA A 169 -24.24 9.88 5.65
C ALA A 169 -23.72 8.73 4.79
N ARG A 170 -23.14 9.07 3.64
CA ARG A 170 -22.53 8.12 2.70
C ARG A 170 -21.10 7.80 3.10
N ASN A 171 -20.70 6.57 2.84
CA ASN A 171 -19.30 6.17 2.67
C ASN A 171 -19.15 5.44 1.33
N VAL A 172 -18.04 5.68 0.65
CA VAL A 172 -17.59 5.03 -0.59
C VAL A 172 -16.20 4.45 -0.37
N GLY A 173 -16.11 3.12 -0.22
CA GLY A 173 -14.84 2.43 0.04
C GLY A 173 -14.47 1.41 -1.03
N MET A 174 -13.19 1.07 -1.15
CA MET A 174 -12.73 -0.05 -1.97
C MET A 174 -12.38 -1.26 -1.09
N TYR A 175 -13.05 -2.39 -1.32
CA TYR A 175 -12.85 -3.65 -0.59
C TYR A 175 -13.04 -4.84 -1.54
N ARG A 176 -12.09 -5.77 -1.65
CA ARG A 176 -12.22 -6.91 -2.57
C ARG A 176 -13.48 -7.75 -2.29
N MET A 177 -14.01 -8.40 -3.33
CA MET A 177 -15.20 -9.25 -3.22
C MET A 177 -14.97 -10.60 -3.91
N GLN A 178 -14.89 -11.69 -3.13
CA GLN A 178 -14.80 -13.05 -3.68
C GLN A 178 -16.16 -13.48 -4.22
N VAL A 179 -16.20 -14.06 -5.42
CA VAL A 179 -17.42 -14.62 -6.02
C VAL A 179 -17.64 -16.05 -5.52
N PHE A 180 -18.81 -16.30 -4.91
CA PHE A 180 -19.24 -17.63 -4.47
C PHE A 180 -20.37 -18.21 -5.33
N GLY A 181 -20.98 -17.40 -6.20
CA GLY A 181 -21.99 -17.82 -7.16
C GLY A 181 -22.67 -16.63 -7.85
N PRO A 182 -23.66 -16.86 -8.72
CA PRO A 182 -24.30 -15.82 -9.54
C PRO A 182 -24.77 -14.58 -8.78
N LYS A 183 -25.27 -14.75 -7.55
CA LYS A 183 -25.87 -13.68 -6.75
C LYS A 183 -25.24 -13.51 -5.36
N LEU A 184 -24.04 -14.05 -5.15
CA LEU A 184 -23.41 -14.09 -3.83
C LEU A 184 -21.91 -13.79 -3.91
N THR A 185 -21.48 -12.81 -3.13
CA THR A 185 -20.06 -12.53 -2.88
C THR A 185 -19.74 -12.38 -1.40
N GLY A 186 -18.47 -12.54 -1.03
CA GLY A 186 -17.95 -12.07 0.25
C GLY A 186 -17.73 -10.55 0.21
N MET A 187 -17.89 -9.88 1.36
CA MET A 187 -17.72 -8.42 1.49
C MET A 187 -16.55 -8.10 2.44
N HIS A 188 -15.34 -7.92 1.89
CA HIS A 188 -14.10 -7.84 2.67
C HIS A 188 -13.84 -6.45 3.30
N TRP A 189 -14.79 -5.86 4.04
CA TRP A 189 -14.47 -4.66 4.81
C TRP A 189 -13.69 -5.00 6.09
N HIS A 190 -12.64 -4.23 6.40
CA HIS A 190 -11.90 -4.39 7.65
C HIS A 190 -12.64 -3.76 8.83
N LYS A 191 -12.44 -4.32 10.04
CA LYS A 191 -13.16 -3.98 11.28
C LYS A 191 -13.08 -2.49 11.68
N HIS A 192 -12.05 -1.77 11.22
CA HIS A 192 -11.79 -0.37 11.51
C HIS A 192 -12.33 0.62 10.44
N LYS A 193 -13.01 0.13 9.39
CA LYS A 193 -13.53 0.96 8.29
C LYS A 193 -14.97 1.41 8.58
N VAL A 194 -15.36 2.57 8.05
CA VAL A 194 -16.70 3.17 8.24
C VAL A 194 -17.84 2.22 7.80
N SER A 195 -17.63 1.42 6.74
CA SER A 195 -18.63 0.41 6.33
C SER A 195 -18.92 -0.64 7.42
N ALA A 196 -17.93 -1.01 8.24
CA ALA A 196 -18.12 -1.91 9.38
C ALA A 196 -18.89 -1.20 10.53
N LYS A 197 -18.70 0.11 10.71
CA LYS A 197 -19.52 0.95 11.62
C LYS A 197 -20.98 0.97 11.14
N HIS A 198 -21.23 1.24 9.86
CA HIS A 198 -22.58 1.17 9.27
C HIS A 198 -23.23 -0.20 9.49
N PHE A 199 -22.53 -1.29 9.20
CA PHE A 199 -23.01 -2.67 9.45
C PHE A 199 -23.43 -2.89 10.91
N ASN A 200 -22.64 -2.41 11.86
CA ASN A 200 -22.97 -2.51 13.29
C ASN A 200 -24.22 -1.68 13.67
N GLU A 201 -24.45 -0.53 13.06
CA GLU A 201 -25.70 0.23 13.27
C GLU A 201 -26.92 -0.49 12.66
N TYR A 202 -26.82 -1.04 11.44
CA TYR A 202 -27.88 -1.88 10.87
C TYR A 202 -28.19 -3.12 11.73
N LYS A 203 -27.16 -3.71 12.36
CA LYS A 203 -27.31 -4.82 13.30
C LYS A 203 -28.10 -4.44 14.54
N LYS A 204 -27.81 -3.29 15.17
CA LYS A 204 -28.58 -2.76 16.31
C LYS A 204 -30.05 -2.51 15.95
N LEU A 205 -30.30 -2.07 14.71
CA LEU A 205 -31.65 -1.82 14.20
C LEU A 205 -32.37 -3.07 13.67
N ASN A 206 -31.71 -4.23 13.66
CA ASN A 206 -32.20 -5.49 13.10
C ASN A 206 -32.73 -5.34 11.65
N ARG A 207 -31.97 -4.63 10.81
CA ARG A 207 -32.32 -4.34 9.40
C ARG A 207 -31.23 -4.81 8.45
N ARG A 208 -31.64 -5.23 7.26
CA ARG A 208 -30.73 -5.40 6.11
C ARG A 208 -30.11 -4.07 5.73
N MET A 209 -28.82 -4.11 5.46
CA MET A 209 -28.01 -2.98 5.01
C MET A 209 -28.02 -2.94 3.48
N PRO A 210 -28.64 -1.93 2.84
CA PRO A 210 -28.56 -1.76 1.39
C PRO A 210 -27.13 -1.39 1.00
N VAL A 211 -26.62 -2.02 -0.05
CA VAL A 211 -25.26 -1.80 -0.57
C VAL A 211 -25.32 -1.77 -2.09
N ALA A 212 -24.57 -0.86 -2.69
CA ALA A 212 -24.30 -0.86 -4.12
C ALA A 212 -22.80 -0.88 -4.37
N VAL A 213 -22.39 -1.41 -5.51
CA VAL A 213 -21.00 -1.48 -5.93
C VAL A 213 -20.93 -1.03 -7.39
N ILE A 214 -20.11 -0.03 -7.70
CA ILE A 214 -19.83 0.32 -9.09
C ILE A 214 -18.49 -0.26 -9.54
N LEU A 215 -18.41 -0.44 -10.86
CA LEU A 215 -17.16 -0.67 -11.57
C LEU A 215 -17.10 0.32 -12.74
N GLY A 216 -15.94 0.93 -12.97
CA GLY A 216 -15.69 1.89 -14.04
C GLY A 216 -16.30 3.28 -13.77
N GLY A 217 -16.68 3.98 -14.85
CA GLY A 217 -16.97 5.41 -14.81
C GLY A 217 -15.71 6.27 -14.91
N ASP A 218 -15.70 7.44 -14.29
CA ASP A 218 -14.53 8.32 -14.24
C ASP A 218 -13.41 7.65 -13.38
N PRO A 219 -12.16 7.57 -13.86
CA PRO A 219 -11.06 6.92 -13.14
C PRO A 219 -10.81 7.52 -11.74
N VAL A 220 -11.20 8.78 -11.51
CA VAL A 220 -11.12 9.42 -10.19
C VAL A 220 -12.00 8.71 -9.13
N TYR A 221 -13.05 7.98 -9.53
CA TYR A 221 -13.93 7.29 -8.58
C TYR A 221 -13.22 6.17 -7.82
N ALA A 222 -12.40 5.37 -8.52
CA ALA A 222 -11.62 4.29 -7.90
C ALA A 222 -10.60 4.86 -6.89
N TYR A 223 -9.84 5.88 -7.29
CA TYR A 223 -8.90 6.56 -6.40
C TYR A 223 -9.59 7.19 -5.19
N SER A 224 -10.73 7.87 -5.39
CA SER A 224 -11.45 8.54 -4.30
C SER A 224 -11.98 7.56 -3.25
N ALA A 225 -12.31 6.32 -3.66
CA ALA A 225 -12.73 5.24 -2.75
C ALA A 225 -11.57 4.59 -1.96
N THR A 226 -10.31 4.89 -2.32
CA THR A 226 -9.11 4.48 -1.58
C THR A 226 -8.56 5.59 -0.66
N ALA A 227 -9.03 6.82 -0.82
CA ALA A 227 -8.46 7.99 -0.17
C ALA A 227 -8.77 8.04 1.35
N PRO A 228 -7.78 8.31 2.23
CA PRO A 228 -7.94 8.38 3.69
C PRO A 228 -8.65 9.67 4.15
N LEU A 229 -9.91 9.84 3.76
CA LEU A 229 -10.73 10.98 4.13
C LEU A 229 -11.27 10.88 5.58
N PRO A 230 -11.51 12.02 6.28
CA PRO A 230 -12.24 12.04 7.53
C PRO A 230 -13.69 11.53 7.36
N GLU A 231 -14.27 10.87 8.37
CA GLU A 231 -15.61 10.25 8.31
C GLU A 231 -16.74 11.19 7.86
N ASN A 232 -16.56 12.51 7.99
CA ASN A 232 -17.55 13.53 7.63
C ASN A 232 -17.32 14.17 6.25
N VAL A 233 -16.38 13.67 5.44
CA VAL A 233 -16.07 14.17 4.10
C VAL A 233 -16.45 13.12 3.05
N ASP A 234 -17.48 13.44 2.27
CA ASP A 234 -17.99 12.59 1.19
C ASP A 234 -16.94 12.43 0.07
N GLU A 235 -16.66 11.19 -0.33
CA GLU A 235 -15.61 10.86 -1.30
C GLU A 235 -15.92 11.43 -2.69
N TYR A 236 -17.19 11.70 -3.02
CA TYR A 236 -17.55 12.38 -4.26
C TYR A 236 -17.41 13.90 -4.20
N MET A 237 -17.22 14.50 -3.02
CA MET A 237 -16.69 15.88 -2.93
C MET A 237 -15.21 15.90 -3.34
N LEU A 238 -14.41 14.93 -2.89
CA LEU A 238 -13.02 14.78 -3.35
C LEU A 238 -12.99 14.49 -4.85
N ALA A 239 -13.77 13.52 -5.34
CA ALA A 239 -13.82 13.22 -6.77
C ALA A 239 -14.20 14.44 -7.62
N GLY A 240 -15.19 15.22 -7.16
CA GLY A 240 -15.60 16.47 -7.81
C GLY A 240 -14.51 17.54 -7.83
N PHE A 241 -13.77 17.69 -6.71
CA PHE A 241 -12.62 18.60 -6.59
C PHE A 241 -11.45 18.21 -7.48
N LEU A 242 -11.13 16.91 -7.59
CA LEU A 242 -10.04 16.40 -8.43
C LEU A 242 -10.39 16.61 -9.91
N ARG A 243 -11.54 16.12 -10.37
CA ARG A 243 -11.98 16.22 -11.78
C ARG A 243 -12.44 17.63 -12.20
N LYS A 244 -12.50 18.59 -11.26
CA LYS A 244 -13.00 19.97 -11.42
C LYS A 244 -14.43 20.06 -11.98
N LYS A 245 -15.28 19.09 -11.62
CA LYS A 245 -16.67 18.96 -12.10
C LYS A 245 -17.47 18.06 -11.15
N LYS A 246 -18.69 18.45 -10.78
CA LYS A 246 -19.60 17.64 -9.97
C LYS A 246 -19.74 16.19 -10.46
N VAL A 247 -19.94 15.28 -9.51
CA VAL A 247 -20.40 13.91 -9.77
C VAL A 247 -21.93 13.93 -9.81
N GLU A 248 -22.52 13.42 -10.88
CA GLU A 248 -23.97 13.29 -11.01
C GLU A 248 -24.37 11.88 -10.59
N LEU A 249 -25.33 11.80 -9.67
CA LEU A 249 -25.69 10.57 -8.95
C LEU A 249 -27.14 10.18 -9.24
N VAL A 250 -27.40 8.90 -9.40
CA VAL A 250 -28.75 8.33 -9.58
C VAL A 250 -29.02 7.29 -8.52
N LYS A 251 -30.30 7.15 -8.15
CA LYS A 251 -30.74 6.09 -7.24
C LYS A 251 -30.60 4.72 -7.89
N CYS A 252 -30.14 3.74 -7.12
CA CYS A 252 -30.15 2.33 -7.50
C CYS A 252 -31.58 1.84 -7.77
N ILE A 253 -31.75 0.84 -8.63
CA ILE A 253 -33.05 0.34 -9.09
C ILE A 253 -33.73 -0.52 -8.02
N SER A 254 -32.99 -1.45 -7.44
CA SER A 254 -33.42 -2.39 -6.40
C SER A 254 -33.08 -1.90 -4.98
N GLN A 255 -32.13 -0.97 -4.83
CA GLN A 255 -31.69 -0.40 -3.55
C GLN A 255 -31.87 1.14 -3.52
N PRO A 256 -33.09 1.69 -3.68
CA PRO A 256 -33.34 3.11 -3.97
C PRO A 256 -32.95 4.11 -2.85
N ASP A 257 -32.48 3.61 -1.70
CA ASP A 257 -31.88 4.39 -0.62
C ASP A 257 -30.40 4.74 -0.89
N ILE A 258 -29.75 4.09 -1.86
CA ILE A 258 -28.35 4.31 -2.24
C ILE A 258 -28.26 5.01 -3.60
N GLU A 259 -27.43 6.05 -3.71
CA GLU A 259 -27.12 6.72 -4.98
C GLU A 259 -25.67 6.47 -5.43
N VAL A 260 -25.54 6.16 -6.73
CA VAL A 260 -24.29 5.84 -7.42
C VAL A 260 -24.06 6.78 -8.60
N PRO A 261 -22.82 6.96 -9.10
CA PRO A 261 -22.54 7.76 -10.29
C PRO A 261 -23.35 7.31 -11.51
N ALA A 262 -23.96 8.28 -12.19
CA ALA A 262 -24.74 8.06 -13.39
C ALA A 262 -23.91 7.59 -14.59
N ASP A 263 -22.59 7.80 -14.55
CA ASP A 263 -21.61 7.51 -15.61
C ASP A 263 -20.81 6.20 -15.42
N ALA A 264 -21.07 5.42 -14.34
CA ALA A 264 -20.43 4.13 -14.09
C ALA A 264 -20.60 3.12 -15.25
N ASP A 265 -19.64 2.19 -15.41
CA ASP A 265 -19.72 1.14 -16.42
C ASP A 265 -20.67 0.01 -16.00
N PHE A 266 -20.56 -0.44 -14.75
CA PHE A 266 -21.46 -1.41 -14.12
C PHE A 266 -21.92 -0.92 -12.74
N VAL A 267 -23.12 -1.34 -12.31
CA VAL A 267 -23.62 -1.24 -10.94
C VAL A 267 -24.16 -2.59 -10.52
N ILE A 268 -23.63 -3.14 -9.42
CA ILE A 268 -24.08 -4.35 -8.75
C ILE A 268 -24.78 -3.90 -7.47
N GLU A 269 -26.07 -4.19 -7.35
CA GLU A 269 -26.91 -3.73 -6.25
C GLU A 269 -27.34 -4.93 -5.39
N GLY A 270 -27.45 -4.74 -4.08
CA GLY A 270 -27.79 -5.82 -3.18
C GLY A 270 -27.92 -5.40 -1.72
N TYR A 271 -27.80 -6.37 -0.83
CA TYR A 271 -27.80 -6.11 0.60
C TYR A 271 -26.82 -7.03 1.34
N VAL A 272 -26.39 -6.56 2.51
CA VAL A 272 -25.76 -7.38 3.54
C VAL A 272 -26.77 -7.51 4.69
N ASP A 273 -27.00 -8.72 5.19
CA ASP A 273 -27.89 -8.96 6.33
C ASP A 273 -27.03 -9.19 7.60
N PRO A 274 -27.03 -8.29 8.60
CA PRO A 274 -26.15 -8.43 9.77
C PRO A 274 -26.45 -9.60 10.72
N ASN A 275 -27.52 -10.34 10.44
CA ASN A 275 -27.93 -11.55 11.15
C ASN A 275 -27.65 -12.85 10.35
N ASP A 276 -27.20 -12.75 9.10
CA ASP A 276 -26.78 -13.91 8.32
C ASP A 276 -25.46 -14.48 8.87
N GLU A 277 -25.24 -15.76 8.61
CA GLU A 277 -23.95 -16.39 8.85
C GLU A 277 -22.88 -15.76 7.96
N LEU A 278 -21.67 -15.61 8.50
CA LEU A 278 -20.52 -15.17 7.72
C LEU A 278 -20.12 -16.25 6.70
N ILE A 279 -19.39 -15.85 5.67
CA ILE A 279 -18.81 -16.75 4.66
C ILE A 279 -17.28 -16.76 4.80
N TRP A 280 -16.68 -17.92 4.56
CA TRP A 280 -15.23 -18.13 4.61
C TRP A 280 -14.63 -17.62 3.30
N GLU A 281 -13.99 -16.45 3.34
CA GLU A 281 -13.35 -15.80 2.19
C GLU A 281 -11.83 -16.00 2.25
N GLY A 282 -11.22 -16.09 1.08
CA GLY A 282 -9.77 -16.26 0.91
C GLY A 282 -9.36 -17.72 0.59
N PRO A 283 -8.04 -17.97 0.41
CA PRO A 283 -6.96 -17.00 0.51
C PRO A 283 -7.00 -15.96 -0.62
N PHE A 284 -6.22 -14.90 -0.51
CA PHE A 284 -6.07 -13.93 -1.59
C PHE A 284 -4.64 -13.38 -1.62
N GLY A 285 -4.02 -13.34 -2.78
CA GLY A 285 -2.71 -12.74 -2.92
C GLY A 285 -2.76 -11.21 -2.84
N ASP A 286 -2.15 -10.65 -1.79
CA ASP A 286 -2.35 -9.26 -1.36
C ASP A 286 -1.15 -8.35 -1.65
N HIS A 287 -1.34 -7.04 -1.46
CA HIS A 287 -0.35 -6.00 -1.76
C HIS A 287 0.94 -6.07 -0.93
N THR A 288 0.94 -6.83 0.15
CA THR A 288 2.17 -7.18 0.90
C THR A 288 3.11 -8.07 0.08
N GLY A 289 2.61 -8.70 -0.98
CA GLY A 289 3.27 -9.76 -1.74
C GLY A 289 3.15 -11.15 -1.10
N TYR A 290 2.27 -11.29 -0.11
CA TYR A 290 1.95 -12.54 0.59
C TYR A 290 0.47 -12.88 0.42
N TYR A 291 0.13 -14.16 0.64
CA TYR A 291 -1.28 -14.56 0.74
C TYR A 291 -1.89 -14.05 2.03
N SER A 292 -2.93 -13.23 1.92
CA SER A 292 -3.90 -13.02 2.98
C SER A 292 -4.62 -14.34 3.25
N LEU A 293 -4.46 -14.86 4.45
CA LEU A 293 -5.08 -16.12 4.87
C LEU A 293 -6.60 -15.97 5.03
N PRO A 294 -7.37 -17.07 4.90
CA PRO A 294 -8.83 -16.99 4.96
C PRO A 294 -9.39 -16.54 6.32
N ASP A 295 -10.50 -15.81 6.32
CA ASP A 295 -11.28 -15.45 7.53
C ASP A 295 -12.78 -15.29 7.19
N TRP A 296 -13.60 -15.02 8.21
CA TRP A 296 -15.05 -14.90 8.11
C TRP A 296 -15.52 -13.48 7.77
N TYR A 297 -16.21 -13.32 6.65
CA TYR A 297 -16.73 -12.03 6.17
C TYR A 297 -18.24 -12.04 5.92
N PRO A 298 -18.93 -10.87 5.91
CA PRO A 298 -20.35 -10.82 5.60
C PRO A 298 -20.65 -11.23 4.15
N LYS A 299 -21.81 -11.86 3.95
CA LYS A 299 -22.36 -12.18 2.63
C LYS A 299 -23.02 -10.94 2.02
N PHE A 300 -22.69 -10.64 0.77
CA PHE A 300 -23.40 -9.67 -0.06
C PHE A 300 -24.30 -10.39 -1.07
N HIS A 301 -25.61 -10.17 -0.92
CA HIS A 301 -26.66 -10.78 -1.72
C HIS A 301 -27.09 -9.85 -2.83
N ILE A 302 -26.80 -10.21 -4.08
CA ILE A 302 -27.06 -9.40 -5.27
C ILE A 302 -28.55 -9.46 -5.63
N THR A 303 -29.17 -8.28 -5.78
CA THR A 303 -30.58 -8.11 -6.18
C THR A 303 -30.74 -7.55 -7.59
N ALA A 304 -29.76 -6.82 -8.11
CA ALA A 304 -29.74 -6.37 -9.50
C ALA A 304 -28.30 -6.17 -10.01
N ILE A 305 -28.11 -6.31 -11.33
CA ILE A 305 -26.92 -5.83 -12.02
C ILE A 305 -27.38 -5.00 -13.20
N THR A 306 -26.83 -3.80 -13.32
CA THR A 306 -27.09 -2.86 -14.42
C THR A 306 -25.77 -2.40 -15.02
N HIS A 307 -25.79 -2.03 -16.29
CA HIS A 307 -24.61 -1.48 -16.97
C HIS A 307 -24.97 -0.52 -18.08
N ARG A 308 -24.01 0.33 -18.45
CA ARG A 308 -24.08 1.18 -19.65
C ARG A 308 -23.97 0.36 -20.93
N LYS A 309 -24.33 0.92 -22.08
CA LYS A 309 -23.97 0.31 -23.37
C LYS A 309 -22.46 0.32 -23.60
N ASN A 310 -21.93 -0.80 -24.09
CA ASN A 310 -20.50 -1.01 -24.36
C ASN A 310 -19.62 -0.72 -23.13
N PRO A 311 -19.89 -1.33 -21.96
CA PRO A 311 -19.09 -1.10 -20.76
C PRO A 311 -17.68 -1.69 -20.93
N VAL A 312 -16.75 -1.31 -20.06
CA VAL A 312 -15.45 -1.96 -19.90
C VAL A 312 -15.29 -2.35 -18.44
N TYR A 313 -14.84 -3.57 -18.17
CA TYR A 313 -14.64 -4.08 -16.82
C TYR A 313 -13.24 -3.70 -16.31
N PRO A 314 -13.08 -2.78 -15.35
CA PRO A 314 -11.79 -2.50 -14.74
C PRO A 314 -11.43 -3.59 -13.72
N ALA A 315 -10.19 -4.04 -13.75
CA ALA A 315 -9.61 -4.86 -12.69
C ALA A 315 -8.14 -4.46 -12.47
N THR A 316 -7.61 -4.86 -11.32
CA THR A 316 -6.19 -4.73 -10.96
C THR A 316 -5.69 -6.05 -10.39
N ILE A 317 -4.38 -6.22 -10.36
CA ILE A 317 -3.71 -7.16 -9.45
C ILE A 317 -3.00 -6.39 -8.34
N VAL A 318 -2.77 -7.05 -7.22
CA VAL A 318 -1.86 -6.62 -6.16
C VAL A 318 -0.91 -7.77 -5.86
N GLY A 319 0.27 -7.48 -5.29
CA GLY A 319 1.27 -8.50 -5.05
C GLY A 319 2.66 -7.97 -4.72
N ILE A 320 3.68 -8.80 -4.94
CA ILE A 320 5.08 -8.41 -4.71
C ILE A 320 5.34 -7.11 -5.49
N PRO A 321 5.69 -6.00 -4.81
CA PRO A 321 5.67 -4.68 -5.40
C PRO A 321 6.87 -4.45 -6.35
N PRO A 322 6.80 -3.46 -7.27
CA PRO A 322 5.66 -2.58 -7.54
C PRO A 322 4.51 -3.29 -8.27
N GLN A 323 3.30 -2.76 -8.07
CA GLN A 323 2.10 -3.05 -8.85
C GLN A 323 1.34 -1.74 -9.13
N GLU A 324 0.13 -1.84 -9.69
CA GLU A 324 -0.75 -0.70 -10.00
C GLU A 324 -1.12 0.13 -8.76
N ASP A 325 -1.32 -0.54 -7.62
CA ASP A 325 -1.65 0.06 -6.33
C ASP A 325 -0.53 0.96 -5.76
N ALA A 326 0.74 0.66 -6.02
CA ALA A 326 1.90 1.47 -5.60
C ALA A 326 1.74 2.93 -6.03
N TRP A 327 1.18 3.17 -7.22
CA TRP A 327 0.95 4.51 -7.77
C TRP A 327 -0.30 5.19 -7.19
N LEU A 328 -1.35 4.44 -6.82
CA LEU A 328 -2.47 4.93 -6.02
C LEU A 328 -1.99 5.39 -4.63
N GLY A 329 -1.06 4.64 -4.03
CA GLY A 329 -0.38 5.02 -2.79
C GLY A 329 0.48 6.28 -2.94
N LYS A 330 1.26 6.41 -4.02
CA LYS A 330 2.04 7.64 -4.30
C LYS A 330 1.15 8.86 -4.50
N ALA A 331 0.01 8.73 -5.18
CA ALA A 331 -0.97 9.81 -5.26
C ALA A 331 -1.53 10.17 -3.88
N THR A 332 -1.85 9.17 -3.06
CA THR A 332 -2.35 9.37 -1.67
C THR A 332 -1.32 10.10 -0.81
N GLU A 333 -0.07 9.64 -0.82
CA GLU A 333 1.07 10.23 -0.13
C GLU A 333 1.22 11.73 -0.45
N ARG A 334 1.26 12.09 -1.74
CA ARG A 334 1.37 13.51 -2.17
C ARG A 334 0.14 14.31 -1.77
N ILE A 335 -1.06 13.80 -2.05
CA ILE A 335 -2.32 14.53 -1.86
C ILE A 335 -2.61 14.80 -0.38
N PHE A 336 -2.28 13.86 0.51
CA PHE A 336 -2.57 13.97 1.95
C PHE A 336 -1.43 14.58 2.78
N LEU A 337 -0.24 14.79 2.20
CA LEU A 337 0.86 15.53 2.84
C LEU A 337 0.42 16.95 3.28
N ALA A 338 -0.27 17.68 2.40
CA ALA A 338 -0.75 19.03 2.69
C ALA A 338 -1.77 19.08 3.86
N PRO A 339 -2.88 18.31 3.85
CA PRO A 339 -3.76 18.15 5.02
C PRO A 339 -3.03 17.75 6.31
N MET A 340 -2.13 16.76 6.27
CA MET A 340 -1.39 16.29 7.45
C MET A 340 -0.54 17.41 8.05
N LYS A 341 0.19 18.15 7.21
CA LYS A 341 0.99 19.32 7.61
C LYS A 341 0.10 20.41 8.22
N MET A 342 -1.03 20.72 7.58
CA MET A 342 -1.90 21.82 8.01
C MET A 342 -2.72 21.54 9.27
N THR A 343 -2.97 20.26 9.60
CA THR A 343 -3.89 19.89 10.70
C THR A 343 -3.22 19.16 11.87
N MET A 344 -2.08 18.51 11.66
CA MET A 344 -1.46 17.64 12.68
C MET A 344 0.03 17.92 12.90
N VAL A 345 0.83 18.04 11.84
CA VAL A 345 2.30 18.08 11.94
C VAL A 345 2.89 19.18 11.05
N PRO A 346 2.76 20.47 11.43
CA PRO A 346 3.17 21.60 10.60
C PRO A 346 4.67 21.66 10.32
N GLU A 347 5.50 21.02 11.15
CA GLU A 347 6.93 20.87 10.93
C GLU A 347 7.31 19.86 9.83
N ILE A 348 6.40 19.06 9.27
CA ILE A 348 6.73 18.20 8.13
C ILE A 348 7.03 19.06 6.90
N VAL A 349 8.24 18.89 6.37
CA VAL A 349 8.68 19.46 5.09
C VAL A 349 8.22 18.55 3.96
N ASP A 350 8.45 17.24 4.09
CA ASP A 350 8.16 16.22 3.08
C ASP A 350 8.03 14.83 3.74
N MET A 351 7.41 13.87 3.05
CA MET A 351 7.24 12.48 3.47
C MET A 351 7.38 11.56 2.26
N GLU A 352 7.88 10.33 2.44
CA GLU A 352 8.05 9.34 1.37
C GLU A 352 7.73 7.94 1.91
N MET A 353 6.98 7.16 1.13
CA MET A 353 6.65 5.75 1.38
C MET A 353 7.34 4.88 0.33
N PRO A 354 8.54 4.33 0.59
CA PRO A 354 9.24 3.47 -0.38
C PRO A 354 8.38 2.28 -0.80
N VAL A 355 8.52 1.85 -2.05
CA VAL A 355 7.71 0.76 -2.64
C VAL A 355 7.99 -0.58 -1.96
N GLU A 356 9.26 -0.84 -1.65
CA GLU A 356 9.73 -1.94 -0.78
C GLU A 356 9.05 -1.91 0.59
N GLY A 357 8.72 -0.71 1.06
CA GLY A 357 8.08 -0.42 2.32
C GLY A 357 6.62 -0.81 2.41
N VAL A 358 5.98 -1.27 1.33
CA VAL A 358 4.55 -1.64 1.26
C VAL A 358 3.67 -0.54 1.88
N PHE A 359 3.62 0.61 1.21
CA PHE A 359 2.91 1.81 1.66
C PHE A 359 3.32 2.26 3.07
N HIS A 360 2.41 2.16 4.03
CA HIS A 360 2.57 2.71 5.38
C HIS A 360 3.55 1.91 6.24
N ASN A 361 3.95 0.70 5.85
CA ASN A 361 4.80 -0.16 6.67
C ASN A 361 6.20 0.46 6.90
N LEU A 362 6.80 1.10 5.90
CA LEU A 362 7.96 1.99 6.04
C LEU A 362 7.62 3.39 5.55
N VAL A 363 7.73 4.38 6.44
CA VAL A 363 7.54 5.80 6.14
C VAL A 363 8.82 6.56 6.49
N ILE A 364 9.28 7.40 5.57
CA ILE A 364 10.34 8.38 5.77
C ILE A 364 9.66 9.74 5.90
N ALA A 365 9.96 10.51 6.95
CA ALA A 365 9.47 11.88 7.08
C ALA A 365 10.62 12.86 7.34
N LYS A 366 10.64 13.95 6.56
CA LYS A 366 11.58 15.06 6.70
C LYS A 366 10.91 16.20 7.45
N ILE A 367 11.52 16.64 8.53
CA ILE A 367 10.97 17.68 9.41
C ILE A 367 11.86 18.92 9.43
N LYS A 368 11.26 20.08 9.66
CA LYS A 368 11.99 21.27 10.08
C LYS A 368 12.13 21.21 11.60
N LYS A 369 13.28 20.74 12.06
CA LYS A 369 13.59 20.65 13.49
C LYS A 369 14.02 22.03 14.02
N GLU A 370 13.53 22.40 15.20
CA GLU A 370 13.76 23.71 15.83
C GLU A 370 14.12 23.59 17.33
N TYR A 371 13.88 22.43 17.95
CA TYR A 371 14.19 22.16 19.36
C TYR A 371 14.45 20.67 19.64
N ALA A 372 15.12 20.40 20.77
CA ALA A 372 15.30 19.06 21.33
C ALA A 372 13.95 18.36 21.61
N GLY A 373 13.84 17.08 21.32
CA GLY A 373 12.62 16.30 21.60
C GLY A 373 11.53 16.37 20.51
N GLN A 374 11.76 17.14 19.43
CA GLN A 374 10.75 17.32 18.38
C GLN A 374 10.55 16.07 17.50
N GLY A 375 11.56 15.21 17.36
CA GLY A 375 11.40 13.94 16.64
C GLY A 375 10.36 13.03 17.30
N GLN A 376 10.42 12.89 18.63
CA GLN A 376 9.44 12.11 19.40
C GLN A 376 8.04 12.77 19.34
N LYS A 377 7.93 14.11 19.29
CA LYS A 377 6.64 14.79 19.05
C LYS A 377 6.03 14.35 17.72
N VAL A 378 6.80 14.43 16.62
CA VAL A 378 6.36 14.06 15.27
C VAL A 378 5.97 12.58 15.21
N MET A 379 6.81 11.69 15.74
CA MET A 379 6.55 10.25 15.84
C MET A 379 5.19 9.95 16.49
N ASN A 380 4.92 10.53 17.67
CA ASN A 380 3.65 10.31 18.37
C ASN A 380 2.46 10.90 17.61
N ALA A 381 2.63 12.05 16.95
CA ALA A 381 1.57 12.65 16.14
C ALA A 381 1.23 11.80 14.91
N MET A 382 2.23 11.26 14.20
CA MET A 382 2.02 10.38 13.04
C MET A 382 1.38 9.04 13.42
N TRP A 383 1.83 8.39 14.50
CA TRP A 383 1.17 7.16 14.99
C TRP A 383 -0.24 7.39 15.56
N GLY A 384 -0.62 8.64 15.83
CA GLY A 384 -2.00 9.03 16.16
C GLY A 384 -2.86 9.45 14.95
N ALA A 385 -2.31 9.51 13.74
CA ALA A 385 -2.94 10.14 12.58
C ALA A 385 -3.62 9.13 11.63
N GLY A 386 -4.96 9.07 11.62
CA GLY A 386 -5.73 8.40 10.55
C GLY A 386 -5.22 6.99 10.23
N GLN A 387 -4.79 6.75 8.98
CA GLN A 387 -4.16 5.47 8.58
C GLN A 387 -2.66 5.35 8.92
N MET A 388 -1.95 6.45 9.23
CA MET A 388 -0.57 6.38 9.73
C MET A 388 -0.47 5.69 11.11
N MET A 389 -1.59 5.47 11.81
CA MET A 389 -1.62 4.58 12.99
C MET A 389 -1.16 3.15 12.68
N PHE A 390 -1.21 2.70 11.42
CA PHE A 390 -0.69 1.41 10.99
C PHE A 390 0.82 1.40 10.74
N ASN A 391 1.48 2.56 10.66
CA ASN A 391 2.91 2.61 10.36
C ASN A 391 3.74 1.79 11.35
N LYS A 392 4.63 0.96 10.81
CA LYS A 392 5.44 -0.02 11.54
C LYS A 392 6.87 0.49 11.75
N ILE A 393 7.45 1.10 10.72
CA ILE A 393 8.80 1.67 10.71
C ILE A 393 8.69 3.14 10.26
N LEU A 394 9.02 4.07 11.16
CA LEU A 394 9.18 5.48 10.84
C LEU A 394 10.67 5.83 10.81
N VAL A 395 11.11 6.56 9.79
CA VAL A 395 12.46 7.14 9.74
C VAL A 395 12.31 8.66 9.69
N LEU A 396 12.83 9.34 10.70
CA LEU A 396 12.84 10.80 10.75
C LEU A 396 14.20 11.32 10.30
N THR A 397 14.18 12.27 9.36
CA THR A 397 15.33 13.11 8.99
C THR A 397 14.94 14.57 9.21
N ALA A 398 15.92 15.46 9.31
CA ALA A 398 15.67 16.90 9.42
C ALA A 398 16.21 17.63 8.19
N ASP A 399 15.49 18.65 7.74
CA ASP A 399 16.04 19.58 6.75
C ASP A 399 17.18 20.37 7.38
N VAL A 400 18.34 20.42 6.72
CA VAL A 400 19.53 21.11 7.21
C VAL A 400 19.66 22.39 6.38
N ASN A 401 19.61 23.55 7.04
CA ASN A 401 19.47 24.89 6.43
C ASN A 401 20.50 25.27 5.33
N GLU A 402 21.53 24.45 5.10
CA GLU A 402 22.60 24.65 4.11
C GLU A 402 22.69 23.53 3.05
N LYS A 403 21.97 22.40 3.21
CA LYS A 403 22.05 21.24 2.33
C LYS A 403 20.68 20.57 2.16
N HIS A 404 19.99 20.94 1.10
CA HIS A 404 18.80 20.21 0.66
C HIS A 404 19.19 18.82 0.14
N ILE A 405 18.78 17.78 0.87
CA ILE A 405 18.81 16.38 0.40
C ILE A 405 17.41 16.07 -0.12
N ASP A 406 17.29 15.54 -1.33
CA ASP A 406 16.00 15.04 -1.85
C ASP A 406 15.54 13.84 -1.02
N ILE A 407 14.25 13.74 -0.68
CA ILE A 407 13.74 12.62 0.13
C ILE A 407 13.82 11.28 -0.61
N THR A 408 13.87 11.32 -1.95
CA THR A 408 14.01 10.14 -2.83
C THR A 408 15.48 9.74 -3.09
N ASP A 409 16.46 10.56 -2.68
CA ASP A 409 17.88 10.19 -2.70
C ASP A 409 18.22 9.34 -1.47
N TYR A 410 17.75 8.09 -1.50
CA TYR A 410 17.88 7.16 -0.38
C TYR A 410 19.33 6.92 0.07
N GLU A 411 20.31 7.02 -0.84
CA GLU A 411 21.72 6.86 -0.47
C GLU A 411 22.24 8.05 0.35
N LYS A 412 22.02 9.30 -0.10
CA LYS A 412 22.42 10.48 0.71
C LYS A 412 21.63 10.57 2.00
N LEU A 413 20.34 10.27 1.95
CA LEU A 413 19.46 10.26 3.11
C LEU A 413 19.91 9.25 4.16
N ALA A 414 20.23 8.01 3.76
CA ALA A 414 20.72 6.99 4.69
C ALA A 414 22.03 7.42 5.37
N LYS A 415 22.97 8.03 4.63
CA LYS A 415 24.22 8.55 5.22
C LYS A 415 23.95 9.64 6.25
N ASP A 416 23.03 10.57 5.98
CA ASP A 416 22.67 11.63 6.95
C ASP A 416 21.99 11.04 8.21
N VAL A 417 20.96 10.20 8.02
CA VAL A 417 20.26 9.50 9.11
C VAL A 417 21.26 8.75 10.00
N PHE A 418 22.11 7.90 9.43
CA PHE A 418 23.06 7.10 10.22
C PHE A 418 24.22 7.89 10.80
N LYS A 419 24.61 9.02 10.21
CA LYS A 419 25.60 9.94 10.80
C LYS A 419 25.10 10.49 12.14
N ASN A 420 23.83 10.90 12.20
CA ASN A 420 23.21 11.51 13.37
C ASN A 420 22.70 10.51 14.42
N LEU A 421 22.71 9.20 14.12
CA LEU A 421 22.11 8.15 14.94
C LEU A 421 23.06 7.54 15.98
N ASN A 422 22.66 7.51 17.24
CA ASN A 422 23.05 6.53 18.26
C ASN A 422 21.98 5.42 18.33
N PRO A 423 22.25 4.19 17.83
CA PRO A 423 21.27 3.10 17.78
C PRO A 423 20.66 2.69 19.12
N SER A 424 21.24 3.12 20.24
CA SER A 424 20.78 2.77 21.59
C SER A 424 20.06 3.90 22.34
N ALA A 425 19.92 5.07 21.72
CA ALA A 425 19.23 6.24 22.29
C ALA A 425 18.17 6.83 21.33
N ASP A 426 18.40 6.71 20.02
CA ASP A 426 17.62 7.39 18.97
C ASP A 426 16.65 6.46 18.22
N ILE A 427 16.52 5.22 18.66
CA ILE A 427 15.53 4.27 18.12
C ILE A 427 14.46 4.03 19.18
N TYR A 428 13.26 4.53 18.91
CA TYR A 428 12.13 4.49 19.83
C TYR A 428 11.18 3.35 19.47
N PHE A 429 10.85 2.51 20.45
CA PHE A 429 9.92 1.39 20.28
C PHE A 429 8.57 1.69 20.92
N SER A 430 7.51 1.25 20.24
CA SER A 430 6.13 1.33 20.74
C SER A 430 5.35 0.06 20.38
N GLN A 431 4.06 0.05 20.69
CA GLN A 431 3.10 -0.98 20.26
C GLN A 431 1.76 -0.32 19.95
N GLY A 432 0.97 -0.90 19.06
CA GLY A 432 -0.34 -0.37 18.75
C GLY A 432 -1.08 -1.13 17.65
N PRO A 433 -2.15 -0.54 17.10
CA PRO A 433 -2.84 -1.06 15.93
C PRO A 433 -1.88 -1.27 14.76
N MET A 434 -2.07 -2.37 14.05
CA MET A 434 -1.38 -2.71 12.81
C MET A 434 -2.41 -3.03 11.74
N ASP A 435 -1.98 -3.06 10.48
CA ASP A 435 -2.82 -3.64 9.44
C ASP A 435 -3.15 -5.10 9.82
N VAL A 436 -4.37 -5.53 9.50
CA VAL A 436 -4.79 -6.92 9.71
C VAL A 436 -3.98 -7.88 8.84
N LEU A 437 -3.39 -7.36 7.77
CA LEU A 437 -2.53 -8.06 6.82
C LEU A 437 -1.08 -8.21 7.28
N ASP A 438 -0.67 -7.60 8.41
CA ASP A 438 0.66 -7.84 8.98
C ASP A 438 0.70 -9.25 9.62
N HIS A 439 1.35 -10.17 8.91
CA HIS A 439 1.59 -11.53 9.37
C HIS A 439 2.69 -11.63 10.42
N SER A 440 3.63 -10.67 10.48
CA SER A 440 4.72 -10.70 11.46
C SER A 440 4.25 -10.49 12.90
N CYS A 441 3.14 -9.77 13.10
CA CYS A 441 2.57 -9.52 14.42
C CYS A 441 2.19 -10.82 15.14
N SER A 442 2.67 -11.04 16.37
CA SER A 442 2.23 -12.21 17.17
C SER A 442 0.71 -12.21 17.49
N LYS A 443 0.02 -11.09 17.31
CA LYS A 443 -1.45 -10.94 17.44
C LYS A 443 -2.01 -10.26 16.21
N LEU A 444 -3.17 -10.72 15.73
CA LEU A 444 -3.82 -10.15 14.55
C LEU A 444 -4.13 -8.65 14.76
N GLY A 445 -3.61 -7.79 13.87
CA GLY A 445 -3.85 -6.34 13.91
C GLY A 445 -3.24 -5.58 15.10
N PHE A 446 -2.30 -6.18 15.84
CA PHE A 446 -1.61 -5.52 16.96
C PHE A 446 -0.17 -6.00 17.12
N GLY A 447 0.79 -5.08 17.04
CA GLY A 447 2.21 -5.39 17.05
C GLY A 447 3.11 -4.22 17.48
N GLY A 448 4.42 -4.43 17.41
CA GLY A 448 5.46 -3.48 17.74
C GLY A 448 5.76 -2.49 16.62
N LYS A 449 6.03 -1.23 16.99
CA LYS A 449 6.43 -0.14 16.07
C LYS A 449 7.83 0.34 16.41
N MET A 450 8.57 0.86 15.43
CA MET A 450 9.83 1.57 15.68
C MET A 450 9.91 2.90 14.93
N CYS A 451 10.56 3.88 15.56
CA CYS A 451 10.97 5.14 14.94
C CYS A 451 12.48 5.29 15.04
N ILE A 452 13.15 5.46 13.91
CA ILE A 452 14.58 5.77 13.80
C ILE A 452 14.69 7.29 13.68
N ASP A 453 15.11 7.96 14.75
CA ASP A 453 15.38 9.40 14.74
C ASP A 453 16.79 9.68 14.19
N GLY A 454 16.87 9.84 12.87
CA GLY A 454 18.06 10.29 12.16
C GLY A 454 18.20 11.82 12.08
N THR A 455 17.41 12.59 12.83
CA THR A 455 17.55 14.06 12.86
C THR A 455 18.85 14.46 13.55
N TYR A 456 19.39 15.62 13.20
CA TYR A 456 20.51 16.18 13.98
C TYR A 456 20.10 16.41 15.44
N LYS A 457 21.08 16.33 16.35
CA LYS A 457 20.85 16.34 17.79
C LYS A 457 21.25 17.69 18.41
N TYR A 458 20.41 18.22 19.29
CA TYR A 458 20.71 19.35 20.17
C TYR A 458 21.50 18.88 21.40
N GLU A 459 22.05 19.82 22.18
CA GLU A 459 22.87 19.53 23.37
C GLU A 459 22.14 18.61 24.37
N GLU A 460 20.84 18.81 24.57
CA GLU A 460 19.99 18.01 25.46
C GLU A 460 19.70 16.58 24.96
N GLU A 461 20.04 16.28 23.69
CA GLU A 461 19.84 14.97 23.05
C GLU A 461 21.16 14.20 22.85
N LEU A 462 22.32 14.81 23.13
CA LEU A 462 23.62 14.19 22.92
C LEU A 462 24.01 13.25 24.08
N ASP A 463 24.52 12.07 23.74
CA ASP A 463 25.24 11.20 24.69
C ASP A 463 26.75 11.38 24.48
N GLU A 464 27.39 12.14 25.36
CA GLU A 464 28.84 12.40 25.31
C GLU A 464 29.68 11.11 25.35
N ASN A 465 29.14 10.04 25.96
CA ASN A 465 29.82 8.75 26.08
C ASN A 465 29.68 7.90 24.82
N TYR A 466 28.93 8.31 23.81
CA TYR A 466 28.80 7.60 22.55
C TYR A 466 29.94 7.93 21.57
N SER A 467 30.50 6.90 20.94
CA SER A 467 31.40 7.02 19.79
C SER A 467 30.59 6.95 18.49
N SER A 468 30.58 8.04 17.73
CA SER A 468 30.08 8.07 16.36
C SER A 468 31.26 8.07 15.40
N MET A 469 31.60 6.89 14.89
CA MET A 469 32.76 6.64 14.04
C MET A 469 32.36 5.84 12.78
N PRO A 470 33.17 5.91 11.69
CA PRO A 470 32.95 5.07 10.51
C PRO A 470 33.07 3.57 10.83
N PRO A 471 32.40 2.67 10.07
CA PRO A 471 32.62 1.24 10.16
C PRO A 471 34.08 0.83 10.02
N ARG A 472 34.56 -0.03 10.93
CA ARG A 472 35.85 -0.72 10.79
C ARG A 472 35.76 -2.01 9.97
N PHE A 473 34.55 -2.41 9.58
CA PHE A 473 34.29 -3.63 8.84
C PHE A 473 34.81 -3.56 7.40
N THR A 474 35.69 -4.48 7.02
CA THR A 474 36.30 -4.52 5.68
C THR A 474 35.85 -5.73 4.86
N ARG A 475 36.16 -5.74 3.56
CA ARG A 475 35.90 -6.90 2.68
C ARG A 475 36.62 -8.16 3.12
N GLU A 476 37.77 -8.06 3.79
CA GLU A 476 38.49 -9.23 4.30
C GLU A 476 37.69 -9.90 5.43
N ASN A 477 37.03 -9.11 6.28
CA ASN A 477 36.23 -9.59 7.41
C ASN A 477 34.94 -10.32 6.98
N LEU A 478 34.48 -10.16 5.73
CA LEU A 478 33.38 -10.96 5.16
C LEU A 478 33.72 -12.46 5.17
N ASN A 479 34.96 -12.79 4.79
CA ASN A 479 35.44 -14.17 4.75
C ASN A 479 35.59 -14.74 6.16
N ASP A 480 36.06 -13.92 7.12
CA ASP A 480 36.15 -14.31 8.52
C ASP A 480 34.77 -14.57 9.13
N LEU A 481 33.79 -13.66 8.95
CA LEU A 481 32.41 -13.88 9.41
C LEU A 481 31.81 -15.16 8.82
N THR A 482 31.95 -15.37 7.50
CA THR A 482 31.40 -16.56 6.82
C THR A 482 32.07 -17.86 7.30
N ARG A 483 33.36 -17.81 7.69
CA ARG A 483 34.07 -18.95 8.29
C ARG A 483 33.68 -19.20 9.75
N LEU A 484 33.47 -18.14 10.53
CA LEU A 484 33.10 -18.21 11.95
C LEU A 484 31.64 -18.65 12.14
N PHE A 485 30.75 -18.27 11.22
CA PHE A 485 29.31 -18.51 11.29
C PHE A 485 28.78 -19.21 10.02
N PRO A 486 28.94 -20.55 9.90
CA PRO A 486 28.52 -21.32 8.72
C PRO A 486 27.02 -21.30 8.42
N GLU A 487 26.18 -20.80 9.33
CA GLU A 487 24.75 -20.53 9.15
C GLU A 487 24.46 -19.37 8.16
N LEU A 488 25.42 -18.44 7.99
CA LEU A 488 25.30 -17.32 7.06
C LEU A 488 25.31 -17.80 5.61
N LYS A 489 24.54 -17.16 4.74
CA LYS A 489 24.42 -17.53 3.32
C LYS A 489 24.83 -16.40 2.37
N ALA A 490 24.54 -15.15 2.73
CA ALA A 490 25.06 -13.96 2.06
C ALA A 490 25.17 -12.80 3.06
N ILE A 491 26.12 -11.89 2.82
CA ILE A 491 26.31 -10.64 3.58
C ILE A 491 26.42 -9.50 2.57
N ASN A 492 25.59 -8.47 2.72
CA ASN A 492 25.69 -7.27 1.91
C ASN A 492 26.85 -6.38 2.41
N PHE A 493 27.84 -6.14 1.55
CA PHE A 493 28.91 -5.17 1.82
C PHE A 493 28.69 -3.82 1.13
N SER A 494 27.78 -3.75 0.15
CA SER A 494 27.58 -2.57 -0.71
C SER A 494 27.13 -1.31 0.05
N LEU A 495 26.48 -1.47 1.20
CA LEU A 495 26.13 -0.34 2.08
C LEU A 495 27.38 0.21 2.79
N ILE A 496 28.29 -0.67 3.22
CA ILE A 496 29.56 -0.28 3.85
C ILE A 496 30.49 0.43 2.86
N ASP A 497 30.58 -0.04 1.60
CA ASP A 497 31.26 0.68 0.51
C ASP A 497 30.74 2.12 0.32
N LYS A 498 29.47 2.36 0.67
CA LYS A 498 28.79 3.65 0.57
C LYS A 498 28.84 4.46 1.87
N GLU A 499 29.63 4.06 2.87
CA GLU A 499 29.69 4.68 4.20
C GLU A 499 28.37 4.61 5.00
N ILE A 500 27.45 3.71 4.62
CA ILE A 500 26.20 3.45 5.36
C ILE A 500 26.48 2.29 6.34
N PRO A 501 26.47 2.51 7.68
CA PRO A 501 26.94 1.56 8.70
C PRO A 501 25.92 0.44 8.99
N VAL A 502 25.43 -0.21 7.94
CA VAL A 502 24.39 -1.24 7.96
C VAL A 502 24.89 -2.49 7.25
N LEU A 503 24.69 -3.66 7.87
CA LEU A 503 24.82 -4.95 7.20
C LEU A 503 23.43 -5.56 6.97
N ILE A 504 23.25 -6.20 5.81
CA ILE A 504 22.13 -7.12 5.57
C ILE A 504 22.71 -8.52 5.48
N ILE A 505 22.14 -9.47 6.21
CA ILE A 505 22.70 -10.81 6.37
C ILE A 505 21.59 -11.84 6.18
N SER A 506 21.74 -12.74 5.20
CA SER A 506 20.87 -13.90 5.10
C SER A 506 21.38 -15.06 5.93
N ILE A 507 20.51 -15.62 6.78
CA ILE A 507 20.84 -16.65 7.77
C ILE A 507 19.88 -17.84 7.63
N LYS A 508 20.41 -19.06 7.70
CA LYS A 508 19.59 -20.26 7.91
C LYS A 508 19.48 -20.57 9.40
N LYS A 509 18.31 -20.32 10.01
CA LYS A 509 18.03 -20.70 11.40
C LYS A 509 18.07 -22.23 11.56
N ASN A 510 18.62 -22.68 12.68
CA ASN A 510 18.71 -24.12 13.03
C ASN A 510 18.55 -24.41 14.54
N LYS A 511 18.23 -23.37 15.33
CA LYS A 511 18.03 -23.43 16.78
C LYS A 511 17.13 -22.29 17.22
N LYS A 512 16.57 -22.41 18.42
CA LYS A 512 15.79 -21.36 19.06
C LYS A 512 16.64 -20.13 19.37
N ASN A 513 16.06 -18.92 19.22
CA ASN A 513 16.71 -17.63 19.46
C ASN A 513 18.02 -17.39 18.64
N HIS A 514 18.21 -18.08 17.52
CA HIS A 514 19.50 -18.11 16.79
C HIS A 514 20.01 -16.70 16.43
N VAL A 515 19.14 -15.84 15.92
CA VAL A 515 19.53 -14.49 15.47
C VAL A 515 20.03 -13.62 16.63
N GLU A 516 19.41 -13.72 17.82
CA GLU A 516 19.86 -13.00 19.01
C GLU A 516 21.25 -13.47 19.47
N GLU A 517 21.48 -14.79 19.52
CA GLU A 517 22.76 -15.38 19.93
C GLU A 517 23.87 -15.08 18.92
N LEU A 518 23.55 -15.11 17.63
CA LEU A 518 24.47 -14.73 16.56
C LEU A 518 24.83 -13.25 16.65
N HIS A 519 23.85 -12.35 16.79
CA HIS A 519 24.09 -10.91 16.92
C HIS A 519 25.02 -10.62 18.10
N LYS A 520 24.76 -11.22 19.27
CA LYS A 520 25.66 -11.13 20.44
C LYS A 520 27.08 -11.60 20.11
N SER A 521 27.21 -12.75 19.44
CA SER A 521 28.49 -13.38 19.11
C SER A 521 29.29 -12.59 18.07
N MET A 522 28.62 -12.00 17.08
CA MET A 522 29.23 -11.09 16.10
C MET A 522 29.75 -9.82 16.79
N MET A 523 29.00 -9.26 17.74
CA MET A 523 29.38 -8.06 18.48
C MET A 523 30.51 -8.26 19.51
N GLU A 524 31.08 -9.46 19.63
CA GLU A 524 32.36 -9.71 20.31
C GLU A 524 33.60 -9.49 19.40
N LEU A 525 33.40 -9.24 18.10
CA LEU A 525 34.49 -9.09 17.13
C LEU A 525 34.83 -7.60 16.92
N ASP A 526 36.08 -7.21 17.20
CA ASP A 526 36.53 -5.80 17.15
C ASP A 526 36.24 -5.09 15.82
N PHE A 527 36.22 -5.82 14.70
CA PHE A 527 35.92 -5.25 13.37
C PHE A 527 34.45 -4.86 13.16
N MET A 528 33.55 -5.24 14.07
CA MET A 528 32.14 -4.80 14.07
C MET A 528 31.96 -3.41 14.68
N GLU A 529 33.01 -2.83 15.27
CA GLU A 529 33.01 -1.46 15.75
C GLU A 529 32.71 -0.46 14.61
N GLY A 530 31.79 0.46 14.88
CA GLY A 530 31.24 1.39 13.88
C GLY A 530 30.05 0.84 13.06
N ILE A 531 29.72 -0.45 13.12
CA ILE A 531 28.44 -0.96 12.57
C ILE A 531 27.30 -0.57 13.49
N LYS A 532 26.32 0.18 12.95
CA LYS A 532 25.20 0.73 13.72
C LYS A 532 23.96 -0.17 13.67
N MET A 533 23.75 -0.92 12.58
CA MET A 533 22.56 -1.75 12.40
C MET A 533 22.87 -3.03 11.61
N ILE A 534 22.21 -4.15 11.96
CA ILE A 534 22.25 -5.41 11.21
C ILE A 534 20.83 -5.90 10.95
N LEU A 535 20.49 -6.10 9.67
CA LEU A 535 19.20 -6.62 9.23
C LEU A 535 19.37 -8.09 8.86
N PHE A 536 18.79 -9.00 9.64
CA PHE A 536 18.80 -10.42 9.32
C PHE A 536 17.58 -10.75 8.44
N VAL A 537 17.81 -11.46 7.33
CA VAL A 537 16.78 -11.91 6.40
C VAL A 537 16.88 -13.42 6.19
N GLU A 538 15.82 -14.01 5.64
CA GLU A 538 15.73 -15.46 5.47
C GLU A 538 16.81 -16.01 4.52
N ASN A 539 17.22 -17.26 4.73
CA ASN A 539 18.31 -17.90 3.98
C ASN A 539 18.08 -18.02 2.46
N THR A 540 16.84 -17.84 2.02
CA THR A 540 16.38 -17.86 0.63
C THR A 540 16.45 -16.49 -0.05
N VAL A 541 16.72 -15.43 0.70
CA VAL A 541 16.86 -14.05 0.23
C VAL A 541 18.33 -13.75 -0.04
N ASP A 542 18.63 -13.23 -1.25
CA ASP A 542 19.96 -12.68 -1.52
C ASP A 542 20.08 -11.31 -0.86
N ALA A 543 20.95 -11.21 0.15
CA ALA A 543 21.23 -9.97 0.85
C ALA A 543 21.77 -8.85 -0.07
N ASN A 544 22.32 -9.20 -1.24
CA ASN A 544 22.81 -8.22 -2.23
C ASN A 544 21.67 -7.58 -3.04
N ASP A 545 20.50 -8.22 -3.11
CA ASP A 545 19.28 -7.63 -3.66
C ASP A 545 18.63 -6.75 -2.58
N LEU A 546 19.02 -5.47 -2.55
CA LEU A 546 18.54 -4.51 -1.55
C LEU A 546 17.02 -4.33 -1.58
N THR A 547 16.41 -4.29 -2.76
CA THR A 547 14.95 -4.12 -2.93
C THR A 547 14.19 -5.31 -2.36
N VAL A 548 14.57 -6.55 -2.71
CA VAL A 548 13.93 -7.76 -2.17
C VAL A 548 14.24 -7.94 -0.69
N SER A 549 15.47 -7.65 -0.26
CA SER A 549 15.86 -7.73 1.15
C SER A 549 15.06 -6.77 2.02
N LEU A 550 14.91 -5.51 1.61
CA LEU A 550 14.14 -4.50 2.34
C LEU A 550 12.64 -4.85 2.36
N TRP A 551 12.07 -5.27 1.22
CA TRP A 551 10.68 -5.74 1.16
C TRP A 551 10.41 -6.92 2.10
N ARG A 552 11.26 -7.95 2.07
CA ARG A 552 11.16 -9.10 2.98
C ARG A 552 11.29 -8.69 4.44
N PHE A 553 12.28 -7.86 4.75
CA PHE A 553 12.52 -7.32 6.08
C PHE A 553 11.32 -6.55 6.63
N CYS A 554 10.83 -5.53 5.92
CA CYS A 554 9.72 -4.69 6.36
C CYS A 554 8.44 -5.50 6.64
N ASN A 555 8.14 -6.50 5.82
CA ASN A 555 6.99 -7.38 6.03
C ASN A 555 7.15 -8.29 7.26
N ASN A 556 8.34 -8.85 7.51
CA ASN A 556 8.53 -9.92 8.49
C ASN A 556 8.79 -9.48 9.95
N LEU A 557 8.87 -8.17 10.27
CA LEU A 557 9.65 -7.67 11.43
C LEU A 557 9.03 -7.51 12.84
N ASP A 558 7.72 -7.27 13.05
CA ASP A 558 7.13 -6.91 14.38
C ASP A 558 8.06 -6.11 15.35
N PRO A 559 8.61 -4.92 14.97
CA PRO A 559 9.87 -4.31 15.45
C PRO A 559 10.22 -4.33 16.95
N ARG A 560 9.22 -4.44 17.83
CA ARG A 560 9.44 -4.54 19.27
C ARG A 560 9.88 -5.94 19.71
N ARG A 561 9.39 -6.99 19.05
CA ARG A 561 9.76 -8.39 19.37
C ARG A 561 11.17 -8.72 18.88
N ASP A 562 11.49 -8.30 17.66
CA ASP A 562 12.60 -8.85 16.89
C ASP A 562 13.88 -7.98 16.91
N HIS A 563 14.10 -7.19 17.97
CA HIS A 563 15.25 -6.27 18.07
C HIS A 563 16.22 -6.64 19.19
N PHE A 564 17.52 -6.44 18.96
CA PHE A 564 18.60 -6.78 19.89
C PHE A 564 19.65 -5.65 19.94
N ILE A 565 19.72 -4.90 21.04
CA ILE A 565 20.70 -3.80 21.19
C ILE A 565 21.90 -4.29 22.01
N ILE A 566 23.10 -4.11 21.46
CA ILE A 566 24.36 -4.36 22.17
C ILE A 566 25.14 -3.05 22.28
N LYS A 567 25.53 -2.68 23.51
CA LYS A 567 26.51 -1.61 23.78
C LYS A 567 27.85 -2.25 24.14
N LYS A 568 28.95 -1.76 23.58
CA LYS A 568 30.32 -2.23 23.84
C LYS A 568 31.25 -1.04 24.07
N GLN A 569 32.23 -1.20 24.94
CA GLN A 569 33.31 -0.24 25.11
C GLN A 569 34.04 -0.08 23.77
N SER A 570 34.24 1.16 23.31
CA SER A 570 35.01 1.43 22.11
C SER A 570 36.48 1.06 22.34
N THR A 571 37.08 0.44 21.33
CA THR A 571 38.50 0.06 21.34
C THR A 571 39.41 1.18 20.82
N VAL A 572 38.83 2.20 20.17
CA VAL A 572 39.55 3.38 19.66
C VAL A 572 39.26 4.64 20.48
N ASP A 573 38.01 4.87 20.88
CA ASP A 573 37.60 6.03 21.68
C ASP A 573 37.54 5.64 23.17
N GLY A 574 38.70 5.69 23.83
CA GLY A 574 38.85 5.31 25.24
C GLY A 574 37.84 6.01 26.16
N GLY A 575 37.07 5.23 26.91
CA GLY A 575 36.02 5.71 27.82
C GLY A 575 34.64 5.90 27.17
N LYS A 576 34.53 5.80 25.84
CA LYS A 576 33.25 5.84 25.12
C LYS A 576 32.74 4.46 24.76
N TYR A 577 31.44 4.31 24.50
CA TYR A 577 30.84 3.10 23.98
C TYR A 577 30.39 3.28 22.53
N PHE A 578 30.36 2.19 21.76
CA PHE A 578 29.60 2.10 20.51
C PHE A 578 28.40 1.16 20.70
N ALA A 579 27.41 1.29 19.84
CA ALA A 579 26.19 0.49 19.91
C ALA A 579 25.78 -0.01 18.53
N CYS A 580 25.27 -1.25 18.48
CA CYS A 580 24.71 -1.86 17.29
C CYS A 580 23.36 -2.51 17.61
N ILE A 581 22.37 -2.26 16.76
CA ILE A 581 21.06 -2.92 16.84
C ILE A 581 20.92 -3.98 15.76
N GLY A 582 20.61 -5.21 16.16
CA GLY A 582 20.25 -6.31 15.27
C GLY A 582 18.73 -6.42 15.16
N PHE A 583 18.22 -6.76 13.98
CA PHE A 583 16.80 -6.98 13.74
C PHE A 583 16.56 -8.30 13.01
N ASP A 584 15.69 -9.16 13.56
CA ASP A 584 15.33 -10.44 12.94
C ASP A 584 14.13 -10.31 11.97
N GLY A 585 14.42 -10.11 10.68
CA GLY A 585 13.45 -10.17 9.58
C GLY A 585 13.29 -11.56 8.93
N THR A 586 13.77 -12.64 9.55
CA THR A 586 13.51 -14.03 9.10
C THR A 586 12.05 -14.44 9.31
N ILE A 587 11.64 -15.54 8.68
CA ILE A 587 10.31 -16.13 8.90
C ILE A 587 10.20 -16.62 10.36
N LYS A 588 9.06 -16.38 11.02
CA LYS A 588 8.84 -16.86 12.39
C LYS A 588 8.13 -18.20 12.40
N THR A 589 8.63 -19.08 13.25
CA THR A 589 8.25 -20.49 13.37
C THR A 589 7.89 -20.82 14.82
N LYS A 590 7.13 -21.89 15.01
CA LYS A 590 6.86 -22.42 16.35
C LYS A 590 8.12 -23.01 17.00
N GLU A 591 9.00 -23.62 16.21
CA GLU A 591 10.19 -24.31 16.73
C GLU A 591 11.27 -23.34 17.21
N PHE A 592 11.59 -22.31 16.42
CA PHE A 592 12.72 -21.42 16.69
C PHE A 592 12.34 -20.10 17.36
N ASP A 593 11.07 -19.69 17.29
CA ASP A 593 10.65 -18.31 17.63
C ASP A 593 9.43 -18.23 18.57
N ASP A 594 8.89 -19.38 19.04
CA ASP A 594 7.61 -19.47 19.76
C ASP A 594 6.45 -18.74 19.05
N PHE A 595 6.43 -18.77 17.71
CA PHE A 595 5.39 -18.13 16.90
C PHE A 595 4.26 -19.12 16.57
N TYR A 596 3.00 -18.74 16.83
CA TYR A 596 1.84 -19.65 16.81
C TYR A 596 0.76 -19.30 15.77
N ARG A 597 0.87 -18.17 15.05
CA ARG A 597 -0.01 -17.90 13.90
C ARG A 597 0.54 -18.64 12.68
N ASP A 598 -0.33 -19.02 11.77
CA ASP A 598 0.07 -19.47 10.44
C ASP A 598 0.85 -18.35 9.72
N TRP A 599 1.98 -18.71 9.12
CA TRP A 599 2.80 -17.79 8.34
C TRP A 599 2.42 -17.92 6.85
N PRO A 600 2.13 -16.83 6.13
CA PRO A 600 1.75 -16.93 4.73
C PRO A 600 2.97 -17.13 3.83
N ASN A 601 2.76 -17.85 2.72
CA ASN A 601 3.70 -17.85 1.61
C ASN A 601 3.60 -16.54 0.82
N ILE A 602 4.65 -16.22 0.07
CA ILE A 602 4.61 -15.17 -0.95
C ILE A 602 3.77 -15.60 -2.15
N ILE A 603 3.41 -14.64 -2.99
CA ILE A 603 2.59 -14.90 -4.17
C ILE A 603 3.43 -14.88 -5.44
N ILE A 604 3.29 -15.96 -6.21
CA ILE A 604 3.96 -16.19 -7.49
C ILE A 604 2.97 -16.92 -8.42
N ALA A 605 3.12 -16.71 -9.72
CA ALA A 605 2.45 -17.52 -10.72
C ALA A 605 3.05 -18.95 -10.78
N ASP A 606 2.22 -19.91 -11.16
CA ASP A 606 2.63 -21.31 -11.36
C ASP A 606 3.27 -21.54 -12.74
N ASP A 607 3.94 -22.69 -12.87
CA ASP A 607 4.71 -23.07 -14.06
C ASP A 607 3.84 -23.30 -15.30
N GLU A 608 2.57 -23.68 -15.14
CA GLU A 608 1.64 -23.91 -16.26
C GLU A 608 1.16 -22.58 -16.83
N THR A 609 0.77 -21.64 -15.95
CA THR A 609 0.41 -20.25 -16.29
C THR A 609 1.57 -19.53 -16.96
N ILE A 610 2.78 -19.56 -16.36
CA ILE A 610 3.99 -18.94 -16.94
C ILE A 610 4.25 -19.49 -18.36
N LYS A 611 4.20 -20.81 -18.52
CA LYS A 611 4.42 -21.48 -19.81
C LYS A 611 3.34 -21.16 -20.84
N SER A 612 2.07 -21.05 -20.44
CA SER A 612 0.97 -20.64 -21.33
C SER A 612 1.22 -19.23 -21.89
N ILE A 613 1.61 -18.29 -21.03
CA ILE A 613 1.93 -16.91 -21.44
C ILE A 613 3.19 -16.86 -22.32
N ASP A 614 4.24 -17.61 -21.98
CA ASP A 614 5.47 -17.68 -22.78
C ASP A 614 5.20 -18.20 -24.20
N GLN A 615 4.33 -19.21 -24.33
CA GLN A 615 3.99 -19.79 -25.63
C GLN A 615 3.18 -18.85 -26.54
N LYS A 616 2.32 -17.99 -25.97
CA LYS A 616 1.46 -17.06 -26.74
C LYS A 616 1.98 -15.63 -26.83
N TRP A 617 3.13 -15.31 -26.20
CA TRP A 617 3.61 -13.92 -26.05
C TRP A 617 3.65 -13.10 -27.34
N ASN A 618 4.14 -13.71 -28.43
CA ASN A 618 4.24 -13.04 -29.73
C ASN A 618 2.87 -12.64 -30.31
N ASP A 619 1.81 -13.38 -29.97
CA ASP A 619 0.44 -13.14 -30.42
C ASP A 619 -0.28 -12.10 -29.55
N LEU A 620 0.28 -11.70 -28.40
CA LEU A 620 -0.32 -10.69 -27.50
C LEU A 620 -0.09 -9.25 -27.97
N GLY A 621 0.88 -9.01 -28.87
CA GLY A 621 1.21 -7.67 -29.37
C GLY A 621 1.93 -6.77 -28.35
N LEU A 622 2.53 -7.36 -27.30
CA LEU A 622 3.18 -6.62 -26.20
C LEU A 622 4.62 -6.17 -26.50
N GLY A 623 5.19 -6.57 -27.64
CA GLY A 623 6.57 -6.25 -28.03
C GLY A 623 7.57 -7.33 -27.60
N GLN A 624 8.76 -6.92 -27.15
CA GLN A 624 9.83 -7.84 -26.75
C GLN A 624 9.35 -8.80 -25.64
N PHE A 625 9.87 -10.03 -25.65
CA PHE A 625 9.61 -11.01 -24.59
C PHE A 625 10.07 -10.52 -23.22
N ILE A 626 9.19 -10.61 -22.23
CA ILE A 626 9.45 -10.29 -20.82
C ILE A 626 9.24 -11.57 -20.01
N PRO A 627 10.27 -12.10 -19.32
CA PRO A 627 10.14 -13.29 -18.49
C PRO A 627 9.28 -13.00 -17.25
N SER A 628 8.63 -14.04 -16.71
CA SER A 628 7.81 -13.91 -15.49
C SER A 628 8.65 -13.45 -14.28
N PRO A 629 8.26 -12.37 -13.58
CA PRO A 629 8.91 -11.94 -12.33
C PRO A 629 8.87 -13.03 -11.25
N SER A 630 7.84 -13.88 -11.27
CA SER A 630 7.66 -15.03 -10.38
C SER A 630 8.88 -15.98 -10.33
N LEU A 631 9.61 -16.13 -11.44
CA LEU A 631 10.79 -16.99 -11.53
C LEU A 631 11.89 -16.61 -10.54
N LYS A 632 12.04 -15.32 -10.22
CA LYS A 632 13.01 -14.81 -9.24
C LYS A 632 12.74 -15.31 -7.82
N PHE A 633 11.48 -15.59 -7.50
CA PHE A 633 11.00 -15.81 -6.15
C PHE A 633 10.69 -17.28 -5.82
N LYS A 634 10.69 -18.18 -6.81
CA LYS A 634 10.42 -19.63 -6.64
C LYS A 634 11.18 -20.27 -5.48
N ASN A 635 12.47 -19.96 -5.34
CA ASN A 635 13.33 -20.53 -4.29
C ASN A 635 13.08 -19.94 -2.88
N GLN A 636 12.11 -19.03 -2.73
CA GLN A 636 11.72 -18.40 -1.47
C GLN A 636 10.30 -18.77 -1.00
N MET A 637 9.70 -19.77 -1.65
CA MET A 637 8.45 -20.42 -1.23
C MET A 637 8.76 -21.58 -0.28
N TYR A 638 7.90 -21.76 0.72
CA TYR A 638 7.97 -22.88 1.66
C TYR A 638 6.75 -23.78 1.48
N GLY A 639 6.92 -24.82 0.66
CA GLY A 639 5.80 -25.63 0.17
C GLY A 639 5.10 -24.98 -1.03
N GLN A 640 3.88 -25.42 -1.32
CA GLN A 640 3.09 -24.97 -2.48
C GLN A 640 1.77 -24.27 -2.12
N GLU A 641 1.36 -24.28 -0.85
CA GLU A 641 0.08 -23.72 -0.41
C GLU A 641 0.18 -22.25 0.04
N ALA A 642 -0.96 -21.60 0.25
CA ALA A 642 -1.00 -20.22 0.75
C ALA A 642 -0.38 -20.05 2.15
N VAL A 643 -0.40 -21.10 2.98
CA VAL A 643 0.34 -21.18 4.25
C VAL A 643 1.73 -21.78 3.99
N ALA A 644 2.76 -21.16 4.55
CA ALA A 644 4.14 -21.61 4.50
C ALA A 644 4.35 -22.87 5.36
N SER A 645 4.98 -23.90 4.78
CA SER A 645 5.37 -25.13 5.47
C SER A 645 6.73 -24.93 6.14
N VAL A 646 6.74 -24.28 7.31
CA VAL A 646 7.93 -23.83 8.07
C VAL A 646 8.00 -24.34 9.50
#